data_AF-N0BIV4-F1
#
_entry.id   AF-N0BIV4-F1
#
_cell.length_a   1.000
_cell.length_b   1.000
_cell.length_c   1.000
_cell.angle_alpha   90.00
_cell.angle_beta   90.00
_cell.angle_gamma   90.00
#
_symmetry.space_group_name_H-M   'P 1'
#
loop_
_entity.id
_entity.type
_entity.pdbx_description
1 polymer ?
#
loop_
_entity_poly.entity_id
_entity_poly.type
_entity_poly.pdbx_seq_one_letter_code
_entity_poly.pdbx_strand_id
1 'polypeptide(L)'
;MKQVVLDFSTGEIKLVNVPTPLVRPRRVLVKNVISVVSIGTEKNMIDFARKNTISKALSRPDLTKQVLDFAKSEGWIEAYKQAKRRLASPEPLGYSSAGIVIDVGNSDAEFRKGDRVACTGSGFASHAEIISVPYNLCVKIPENVSFDHASFAGVGAIAVHAIRLASLQPGENVCIIGLGLLGLLAVQIAKASGYNVLGVDVSEPKLKLAKELGADEVSNTKDAIKVSRIFSDGYGMDAVIIFASTKSDEPIELASEIARERGKIVVPGLVGLDIPREVFYKKELELVVSRSFGPGVYDPFYELKGVDYPYPYVRWTVKRNMKYFLELVSEGKIDLDKIITHRFKIDEAEKAYEELLKGTNAIGVLFYYDYLEGEPKAEIIKVKTKKKKDYKKDKINVGLIGAGNFAKGTILPIIKKIPYVNLVGVATATGTSAEYMARKFDFDYCTTNYMKILEDPNIDCVVIATRHDLHARISSEALEHDKDVFVEKPMALTSKELKRVIEAYNSSDGKIMVGFNRRFSPLCMKAKETIGCKEPLALNIRVNAGKLPSDSWVYDPAEGGGRILGEVCHFVDLAIYFTESSPKYVYAQAIDAPHYSADDNVLVNISFENGSIASILYVSNGDRAFSRERVEIFGNNAVAVIDNFKSLVVSKDGKKKKMKNWFGVDRGHKSEFEIFFSSIKGGKDIPVKFEEYVHTTITTFKILKSLKEGQPIKIEVDI
;
A
#
# COMPACT_ATOMS: atom_id res chain seq x y z
N MET A 1 -21.67 -1.35 -1.09
CA MET A 1 -21.61 0.11 -0.95
C MET A 1 -21.11 0.75 -2.23
N LYS A 2 -21.55 1.97 -2.55
CA LYS A 2 -21.06 2.76 -3.68
C LYS A 2 -19.75 3.45 -3.34
N GLN A 3 -18.83 3.49 -4.30
CA GLN A 3 -17.55 4.17 -4.19
C GLN A 3 -17.10 4.70 -5.54
N VAL A 4 -16.55 5.91 -5.56
CA VAL A 4 -15.95 6.50 -6.77
C VAL A 4 -14.50 6.04 -6.91
N VAL A 5 -14.15 5.55 -8.09
CA VAL A 5 -12.80 5.11 -8.43
C VAL A 5 -12.33 5.71 -9.75
N LEU A 6 -11.03 5.97 -9.84
CA LEU A 6 -10.32 6.34 -11.06
C LEU A 6 -9.54 5.14 -11.59
N ASP A 7 -9.79 4.75 -12.84
CA ASP A 7 -8.96 3.76 -13.52
C ASP A 7 -7.71 4.46 -14.08
N PHE A 8 -6.55 4.23 -13.46
CA PHE A 8 -5.28 4.83 -13.90
C PHE A 8 -4.82 4.39 -15.30
N SER A 9 -5.39 3.31 -15.85
CA SER A 9 -5.04 2.83 -17.19
C SER A 9 -5.83 3.54 -18.28
N THR A 10 -7.11 3.83 -18.05
CA THR A 10 -8.00 4.50 -19.02
C THR A 10 -8.23 5.98 -18.73
N GLY A 11 -8.02 6.43 -17.49
CA GLY A 11 -8.39 7.77 -17.04
C GLY A 11 -9.90 7.96 -16.85
N GLU A 12 -10.65 6.85 -16.80
CA GLU A 12 -12.10 6.82 -16.64
C GLU A 12 -12.47 6.82 -15.15
N ILE A 13 -13.48 7.62 -14.79
CA ILE A 13 -14.02 7.68 -13.44
C ILE A 13 -15.28 6.83 -13.41
N LYS A 14 -15.41 5.98 -12.40
CA LYS A 14 -16.55 5.06 -12.26
C LYS A 14 -17.13 5.10 -10.87
N LEU A 15 -18.45 5.01 -10.79
CA LEU A 15 -19.15 4.65 -9.57
C LEU A 15 -19.30 3.12 -9.54
N VAL A 16 -18.65 2.49 -8.56
CA VAL A 16 -18.63 1.02 -8.43
C VAL A 16 -19.30 0.57 -7.15
N ASN A 17 -19.95 -0.60 -7.21
CA ASN A 17 -20.45 -1.29 -6.03
C ASN A 17 -19.36 -2.19 -5.47
N VAL A 18 -18.87 -1.87 -4.28
CA VAL A 18 -17.80 -2.59 -3.59
C VAL A 18 -18.30 -3.14 -2.25
N PRO A 19 -17.69 -4.22 -1.72
CA PRO A 19 -18.04 -4.70 -0.39
C PRO A 19 -17.60 -3.69 0.68
N THR A 20 -18.39 -3.57 1.74
CA THR A 20 -18.13 -2.68 2.87
C THR A 20 -16.79 -3.02 3.53
N PRO A 21 -15.91 -2.06 3.88
CA PRO A 21 -14.67 -2.36 4.57
C PRO A 21 -14.92 -2.91 5.97
N LEU A 22 -14.09 -3.86 6.41
CA LEU A 22 -14.12 -4.34 7.79
C LEU A 22 -13.46 -3.35 8.75
N VAL A 23 -13.96 -3.35 9.99
CA VAL A 23 -13.28 -2.69 11.10
C VAL A 23 -11.92 -3.36 11.34
N ARG A 24 -10.91 -2.54 11.64
CA ARG A 24 -9.54 -2.99 11.92
C ARG A 24 -9.02 -2.34 13.18
N PRO A 25 -8.07 -2.97 13.88
CA PRO A 25 -7.42 -2.35 15.02
C PRO A 25 -6.95 -0.93 14.69
N ARG A 26 -7.17 0.00 15.62
CA ARG A 26 -6.76 1.41 15.54
C ARG A 26 -7.41 2.20 14.40
N ARG A 27 -8.58 1.76 13.92
CA ARG A 27 -9.39 2.44 12.91
C ARG A 27 -10.84 2.60 13.37
N VAL A 28 -11.50 3.61 12.82
CA VAL A 28 -12.95 3.81 12.91
C VAL A 28 -13.59 3.48 11.57
N LEU A 29 -14.75 2.83 11.62
CA LEU A 29 -15.62 2.66 10.48
C LEU A 29 -16.65 3.78 10.49
N VAL A 30 -16.70 4.58 9.43
CA VAL A 30 -17.51 5.79 9.34
C VAL A 30 -18.48 5.68 8.18
N LYS A 31 -19.76 5.91 8.46
CA LYS A 31 -20.83 6.09 7.49
C LYS A 31 -20.81 7.55 7.04
N ASN A 32 -20.32 7.82 5.83
CA ASN A 32 -20.10 9.18 5.31
C ASN A 32 -21.44 9.90 5.08
N VAL A 33 -21.66 11.05 5.71
CA VAL A 33 -22.83 11.88 5.38
C VAL A 33 -22.51 12.79 4.20
N ILE A 34 -21.29 13.33 4.16
CA ILE A 34 -20.78 14.24 3.13
C ILE A 34 -19.32 13.94 2.83
N SER A 35 -18.91 14.16 1.58
CA SER A 35 -17.49 14.27 1.23
C SER A 35 -17.25 15.43 0.28
N VAL A 36 -16.12 16.11 0.42
CA VAL A 36 -15.76 17.27 -0.41
C VAL A 36 -14.75 16.89 -1.49
N VAL A 37 -15.00 17.35 -2.71
CA VAL A 37 -14.09 17.19 -3.85
C VAL A 37 -13.12 18.37 -3.87
N SER A 38 -11.82 18.09 -3.90
CA SER A 38 -10.82 19.10 -4.24
C SER A 38 -10.48 18.98 -5.71
N ILE A 39 -11.13 19.82 -6.52
CA ILE A 39 -11.02 19.78 -7.98
C ILE A 39 -9.55 19.85 -8.42
N GLY A 40 -8.74 20.73 -7.82
CA GLY A 40 -7.33 20.88 -8.21
C GLY A 40 -6.52 19.59 -8.02
N THR A 41 -6.61 18.97 -6.84
CA THR A 41 -5.88 17.73 -6.53
C THR A 41 -6.38 16.57 -7.38
N GLU A 42 -7.68 16.40 -7.49
CA GLU A 42 -8.28 15.26 -8.19
C GLU A 42 -8.16 15.37 -9.70
N LYS A 43 -8.30 16.58 -10.26
CA LYS A 43 -8.02 16.86 -11.67
C LYS A 43 -6.58 16.51 -12.04
N ASN A 44 -5.60 16.84 -11.20
CA ASN A 44 -4.21 16.45 -11.45
C ASN A 44 -4.03 14.92 -11.50
N MET A 45 -4.72 14.17 -10.63
CA MET A 45 -4.70 12.70 -10.68
C MET A 45 -5.36 12.17 -11.96
N ILE A 46 -6.50 12.74 -12.36
CA ILE A 46 -7.23 12.38 -13.57
C ILE A 46 -6.40 12.70 -14.83
N ASP A 47 -5.81 13.89 -14.91
CA ASP A 47 -4.97 14.33 -16.03
C ASP A 47 -3.72 13.44 -16.15
N PHE A 48 -3.13 13.03 -15.02
CA PHE A 48 -2.06 12.04 -15.04
C PHE A 48 -2.55 10.68 -15.55
N ALA A 49 -3.73 10.22 -15.12
CA ALA A 49 -4.32 8.96 -15.56
C ALA A 49 -4.66 8.95 -17.06
N ARG A 50 -5.05 10.09 -17.65
CA ARG A 50 -5.36 10.23 -19.09
C ARG A 50 -4.13 10.30 -20.01
N LYS A 51 -2.93 10.51 -19.46
CA LYS A 51 -1.68 10.50 -20.25
C LYS A 51 -1.44 9.14 -20.91
N ASN A 52 -0.86 9.15 -22.11
CA ASN A 52 -0.34 7.92 -22.73
C ASN A 52 0.85 7.36 -21.91
N THR A 53 1.20 6.09 -22.15
CA THR A 53 2.22 5.36 -21.37
C THR A 53 3.60 6.05 -21.39
N ILE A 54 3.99 6.66 -22.51
CA ILE A 54 5.28 7.36 -22.65
C ILE A 54 5.27 8.63 -21.80
N SER A 55 4.20 9.43 -21.88
CA SER A 55 4.03 10.63 -21.06
C SER A 55 3.93 10.32 -19.56
N LYS A 56 3.34 9.17 -19.18
CA LYS A 56 3.37 8.67 -17.79
C LYS A 56 4.78 8.33 -17.34
N ALA A 57 5.56 7.64 -18.18
CA ALA A 57 6.96 7.31 -17.87
C ALA A 57 7.83 8.56 -17.73
N LEU A 58 7.70 9.53 -18.64
CA LEU A 58 8.43 10.81 -18.60
C LEU A 58 8.10 11.66 -17.37
N SER A 59 6.87 11.58 -16.86
CA SER A 59 6.47 12.31 -15.64
C SER A 59 6.87 11.62 -14.34
N ARG A 60 7.37 10.37 -14.40
CA ARG A 60 7.89 9.61 -13.26
C ARG A 60 9.21 8.92 -13.63
N PRO A 61 10.29 9.70 -13.83
CA PRO A 61 11.59 9.15 -14.21
C PRO A 61 12.15 8.20 -13.14
N ASP A 62 11.82 8.43 -11.87
CA ASP A 62 12.15 7.58 -10.72
C ASP A 62 11.57 6.16 -10.88
N LEU A 63 10.27 6.04 -11.16
CA LEU A 63 9.61 4.76 -11.38
C LEU A 63 10.08 4.09 -12.67
N THR A 64 10.34 4.89 -13.71
CA THR A 64 10.88 4.37 -14.98
C THR A 64 12.25 3.72 -14.76
N LYS A 65 13.15 4.37 -14.00
CA LYS A 65 14.44 3.79 -13.62
C LYS A 65 14.27 2.46 -12.87
N GLN A 66 13.35 2.39 -11.91
CA GLN A 66 13.06 1.14 -11.18
C GLN A 66 12.60 0.01 -12.12
N VAL A 67 11.77 0.30 -13.11
CA VAL A 67 11.31 -0.69 -14.10
C VAL A 67 12.47 -1.16 -14.98
N LEU A 68 13.37 -0.26 -15.40
CA LEU A 68 14.56 -0.61 -16.18
C LEU A 68 15.52 -1.51 -15.38
N ASP A 69 15.74 -1.21 -14.11
CA ASP A 69 16.61 -2.02 -13.24
C ASP A 69 16.00 -3.40 -12.95
N PHE A 70 14.67 -3.47 -12.80
CA PHE A 70 13.95 -4.75 -12.70
C PHE A 70 14.02 -5.55 -14.00
N ALA A 71 13.95 -4.89 -15.17
CA ALA A 71 14.08 -5.55 -16.47
C ALA A 71 15.44 -6.20 -16.69
N LYS A 72 16.52 -5.60 -16.20
CA LYS A 72 17.88 -6.16 -16.29
C LYS A 72 18.02 -7.48 -15.51
N SER A 73 17.36 -7.58 -14.36
CA SER A 73 17.47 -8.74 -13.46
C SER A 73 16.50 -9.87 -13.81
N GLU A 74 15.21 -9.54 -13.99
CA GLU A 74 14.13 -10.50 -14.14
C GLU A 74 13.62 -10.61 -15.60
N GLY A 75 14.04 -9.71 -16.49
CA GLY A 75 13.71 -9.70 -17.93
C GLY A 75 12.66 -8.64 -18.34
N TRP A 76 12.73 -8.19 -19.60
CA TRP A 76 11.91 -7.10 -20.13
C TRP A 76 10.40 -7.36 -20.14
N ILE A 77 9.99 -8.58 -20.50
CA ILE A 77 8.56 -8.94 -20.57
C ILE A 77 7.92 -8.82 -19.17
N GLU A 78 8.67 -9.20 -18.14
CA GLU A 78 8.17 -9.30 -16.77
C GLU A 78 8.15 -7.92 -16.11
N ALA A 79 9.14 -7.08 -16.41
CA ALA A 79 9.13 -5.67 -16.07
C ALA A 79 7.94 -4.92 -16.68
N TYR A 80 7.68 -5.13 -17.98
CA TYR A 80 6.53 -4.53 -18.66
C TYR A 80 5.20 -4.99 -18.06
N LYS A 81 5.04 -6.30 -17.81
CA LYS A 81 3.85 -6.84 -17.14
C LYS A 81 3.66 -6.21 -15.75
N GLN A 82 4.72 -6.06 -14.96
CA GLN A 82 4.64 -5.47 -13.63
C GLN A 82 4.24 -3.99 -13.68
N ALA A 83 4.86 -3.19 -14.56
CA ALA A 83 4.53 -1.78 -14.75
C ALA A 83 3.07 -1.60 -15.17
N LYS A 84 2.61 -2.38 -16.17
CA LYS A 84 1.23 -2.35 -16.65
C LYS A 84 0.22 -2.74 -15.57
N ARG A 85 0.58 -3.68 -14.67
CA ARG A 85 -0.29 -4.11 -13.55
C ARG A 85 -0.46 -3.02 -12.49
N ARG A 86 0.60 -2.28 -12.17
CA ARG A 86 0.52 -1.14 -11.24
C ARG A 86 -0.43 -0.06 -11.79
N LEU A 87 -0.28 0.27 -13.06
CA LEU A 87 -1.15 1.25 -13.74
C LEU A 87 -2.61 0.80 -13.89
N ALA A 88 -2.88 -0.51 -13.87
CA ALA A 88 -4.23 -1.04 -14.06
C ALA A 88 -5.05 -1.16 -12.76
N SER A 89 -4.48 -0.85 -11.60
CA SER A 89 -5.24 -0.91 -10.33
C SER A 89 -6.07 0.36 -10.16
N PRO A 90 -7.37 0.26 -9.85
CA PRO A 90 -8.22 1.43 -9.65
C PRO A 90 -7.87 2.13 -8.34
N GLU A 91 -7.90 3.45 -8.37
CA GLU A 91 -7.61 4.30 -7.22
C GLU A 91 -8.89 4.92 -6.68
N PRO A 92 -9.18 4.80 -5.38
CA PRO A 92 -10.23 5.57 -4.74
C PRO A 92 -10.04 7.08 -4.92
N LEU A 93 -11.09 7.80 -5.32
CA LEU A 93 -11.08 9.27 -5.27
C LEU A 93 -11.59 9.78 -3.92
N GLY A 94 -11.24 11.02 -3.58
CA GLY A 94 -11.59 11.67 -2.32
C GLY A 94 -10.60 11.41 -1.18
N TYR A 95 -10.47 12.41 -0.32
CA TYR A 95 -9.55 12.38 0.83
C TYR A 95 -10.01 13.28 2.00
N SER A 96 -11.25 13.78 1.97
CA SER A 96 -11.82 14.61 3.03
C SER A 96 -13.33 14.40 3.09
N SER A 97 -13.82 13.96 4.25
CA SER A 97 -15.24 13.63 4.44
C SER A 97 -15.70 13.84 5.88
N ALA A 98 -17.01 13.80 6.10
CA ALA A 98 -17.61 13.85 7.43
C ALA A 98 -18.77 12.85 7.51
N GLY A 99 -18.93 12.24 8.69
CA GLY A 99 -19.92 11.19 8.86
C GLY A 99 -20.09 10.73 10.30
N ILE A 100 -20.76 9.59 10.47
CA ILE A 100 -21.10 9.01 11.77
C ILE A 100 -20.31 7.72 11.96
N VAL A 101 -19.67 7.56 13.11
CA VAL A 101 -18.98 6.32 13.47
C VAL A 101 -20.00 5.20 13.64
N ILE A 102 -19.83 4.10 12.91
CA ILE A 102 -20.69 2.91 12.98
C ILE A 102 -20.02 1.74 13.70
N ASP A 103 -18.68 1.70 13.72
CA ASP A 103 -17.90 0.68 14.42
C ASP A 103 -16.47 1.19 14.74
N VAL A 104 -15.82 0.58 15.74
CA VAL A 104 -14.47 0.96 16.21
C VAL A 104 -13.60 -0.27 16.45
N GLY A 105 -12.36 -0.23 15.98
CA GLY A 105 -11.48 -1.40 16.02
C GLY A 105 -10.94 -1.80 17.39
N ASN A 106 -11.05 -0.92 18.38
CA ASN A 106 -10.58 -1.14 19.75
C ASN A 106 -11.66 -0.64 20.73
N SER A 107 -11.89 -1.37 21.82
CA SER A 107 -12.88 -1.02 22.86
C SER A 107 -12.50 0.22 23.69
N ASP A 108 -11.19 0.49 23.84
CA ASP A 108 -10.67 1.62 24.63
C ASP A 108 -10.52 2.91 23.83
N ALA A 109 -11.26 3.06 22.72
CA ALA A 109 -11.03 4.09 21.73
C ALA A 109 -11.57 5.47 22.14
N GLU A 110 -10.84 6.52 21.71
CA GLU A 110 -11.25 7.93 21.71
C GLU A 110 -12.61 8.17 21.03
N PHE A 111 -12.99 7.27 20.10
CA PHE A 111 -14.22 7.32 19.32
C PHE A 111 -15.19 6.24 19.75
N ARG A 112 -16.49 6.52 19.63
CA ARG A 112 -17.59 5.61 19.94
C ARG A 112 -18.60 5.59 18.79
N LYS A 113 -19.34 4.49 18.67
CA LYS A 113 -20.48 4.40 17.75
C LYS A 113 -21.45 5.55 18.01
N GLY A 114 -21.88 6.24 16.94
CA GLY A 114 -22.72 7.42 17.00
C GLY A 114 -21.96 8.76 17.00
N ASP A 115 -20.64 8.76 17.26
CA ASP A 115 -19.84 9.98 17.20
C ASP A 115 -19.89 10.60 15.80
N ARG A 116 -20.04 11.92 15.75
CA ARG A 116 -19.91 12.72 14.53
C ARG A 116 -18.44 13.01 14.30
N VAL A 117 -17.89 12.60 13.16
CA VAL A 117 -16.46 12.72 12.88
C VAL A 117 -16.17 13.29 11.50
N ALA A 118 -15.12 14.11 11.42
CA ALA A 118 -14.49 14.53 10.17
C ALA A 118 -13.23 13.69 9.94
N CYS A 119 -13.00 13.30 8.69
CA CYS A 119 -11.97 12.33 8.29
C CYS A 119 -11.10 12.89 7.17
N THR A 120 -9.83 12.48 7.13
CA THR A 120 -8.93 12.78 6.01
C THR A 120 -8.06 11.58 5.60
N GLY A 121 -7.25 11.78 4.55
CA GLY A 121 -6.27 10.82 4.06
C GLY A 121 -6.66 10.18 2.72
N SER A 122 -5.76 10.25 1.75
CA SER A 122 -5.94 9.58 0.46
C SER A 122 -6.03 8.08 0.63
N GLY A 123 -7.00 7.44 -0.02
CA GLY A 123 -7.30 6.02 0.14
C GLY A 123 -7.98 5.63 1.47
N PHE A 124 -8.24 6.61 2.35
CA PHE A 124 -9.00 6.41 3.60
C PHE A 124 -10.33 7.18 3.56
N ALA A 125 -10.29 8.51 3.50
CA ALA A 125 -11.47 9.37 3.48
C ALA A 125 -12.02 9.60 2.06
N SER A 126 -12.24 8.48 1.35
CA SER A 126 -12.67 8.46 -0.05
C SER A 126 -14.14 8.82 -0.24
N HIS A 127 -14.50 9.15 -1.49
CA HIS A 127 -15.88 9.31 -1.94
C HIS A 127 -16.58 7.96 -1.98
N ALA A 128 -17.07 7.52 -0.83
CA ALA A 128 -17.65 6.22 -0.60
C ALA A 128 -18.68 6.27 0.53
N GLU A 129 -19.71 5.43 0.50
CA GLU A 129 -20.75 5.43 1.54
C GLU A 129 -20.20 5.05 2.94
N ILE A 130 -19.25 4.11 2.99
CA ILE A 130 -18.59 3.70 4.24
C ILE A 130 -17.08 3.73 4.05
N ILE A 131 -16.36 4.29 5.01
CA ILE A 131 -14.89 4.38 5.00
C ILE A 131 -14.29 3.81 6.29
N SER A 132 -13.09 3.25 6.18
CA SER A 132 -12.31 2.75 7.33
C SER A 132 -11.06 3.59 7.48
N VAL A 133 -11.06 4.45 8.51
CA VAL A 133 -10.08 5.53 8.66
C VAL A 133 -9.28 5.34 9.95
N PRO A 134 -7.95 5.50 9.92
CA PRO A 134 -7.16 5.45 11.15
C PRO A 134 -7.47 6.57 12.14
N TYR A 135 -7.29 6.30 13.44
CA TYR A 135 -7.66 7.22 14.52
C TYR A 135 -7.05 8.62 14.42
N ASN A 136 -5.80 8.70 13.95
CA ASN A 136 -5.10 9.98 13.84
C ASN A 136 -5.47 10.79 12.58
N LEU A 137 -6.30 10.23 11.70
CA LEU A 137 -6.87 10.91 10.54
C LEU A 137 -8.36 11.24 10.72
N CYS A 138 -8.86 11.14 11.96
CA CYS A 138 -10.23 11.46 12.35
C CYS A 138 -10.26 12.48 13.50
N VAL A 139 -11.26 13.34 13.54
CA VAL A 139 -11.56 14.22 14.68
C VAL A 139 -13.06 14.29 14.93
N LYS A 140 -13.47 14.50 16.19
CA LYS A 140 -14.88 14.74 16.51
C LYS A 140 -15.34 16.10 16.00
N ILE A 141 -16.57 16.16 15.51
CA ILE A 141 -17.21 17.37 15.01
C ILE A 141 -17.85 18.11 16.21
N PRO A 142 -17.59 19.41 16.41
CA PRO A 142 -18.30 20.21 17.41
C PRO A 142 -19.82 20.20 17.17
N GLU A 143 -20.61 20.30 18.25
CA GLU A 143 -22.08 20.15 18.17
C GLU A 143 -22.73 21.12 17.16
N ASN A 144 -22.26 22.37 17.14
CA ASN A 144 -22.75 23.47 16.30
C ASN A 144 -22.20 23.46 14.86
N VAL A 145 -21.28 22.57 14.49
CA VAL A 145 -20.72 22.52 13.12
C VAL A 145 -21.48 21.50 12.29
N SER A 146 -21.97 21.86 11.10
CA SER A 146 -22.71 20.95 10.21
C SER A 146 -21.82 19.87 9.55
N PHE A 147 -22.40 18.80 8.98
CA PHE A 147 -21.62 17.82 8.22
C PHE A 147 -21.03 18.41 6.93
N ASP A 148 -21.78 19.29 6.25
CA ASP A 148 -21.31 20.03 5.08
C ASP A 148 -20.00 20.73 5.41
N HIS A 149 -20.00 21.52 6.48
CA HIS A 149 -18.85 22.30 6.91
C HIS A 149 -17.72 21.42 7.43
N ALA A 150 -18.03 20.41 8.23
CA ALA A 150 -17.04 19.50 8.79
C ALA A 150 -16.31 18.68 7.72
N SER A 151 -16.94 18.42 6.56
CA SER A 151 -16.30 17.69 5.46
C SER A 151 -15.05 18.38 4.92
N PHE A 152 -14.91 19.69 5.15
CA PHE A 152 -13.73 20.47 4.78
C PHE A 152 -12.56 20.34 5.77
N ALA A 153 -12.68 19.61 6.88
CA ALA A 153 -11.62 19.56 7.89
C ALA A 153 -10.26 19.11 7.34
N GLY A 154 -10.24 18.12 6.44
CA GLY A 154 -9.00 17.65 5.80
C GLY A 154 -8.38 18.72 4.90
N VAL A 155 -9.14 19.31 3.98
CA VAL A 155 -8.63 20.39 3.10
C VAL A 155 -8.29 21.66 3.88
N GLY A 156 -9.06 21.98 4.92
CA GLY A 156 -8.80 23.08 5.85
C GLY A 156 -7.49 22.89 6.63
N ALA A 157 -7.17 21.65 7.04
CA ALA A 157 -5.90 21.34 7.68
C ALA A 157 -4.69 21.64 6.78
N ILE A 158 -4.81 21.49 5.45
CA ILE A 158 -3.76 21.88 4.50
C ILE A 158 -3.53 23.39 4.56
N ALA A 159 -4.60 24.18 4.52
CA ALA A 159 -4.52 25.63 4.61
C ALA A 159 -3.95 26.08 5.97
N VAL A 160 -4.44 25.52 7.08
CA VAL A 160 -3.91 25.76 8.44
C VAL A 160 -2.41 25.47 8.51
N HIS A 161 -1.96 24.34 7.97
CA HIS A 161 -0.55 23.97 8.01
C HIS A 161 0.31 24.95 7.21
N ALA A 162 -0.16 25.38 6.03
CA ALA A 162 0.54 26.38 5.22
C ALA A 162 0.68 27.73 5.95
N ILE A 163 -0.40 28.22 6.58
CA ILE A 163 -0.36 29.44 7.39
C ILE A 163 0.65 29.30 8.54
N ARG A 164 0.67 28.15 9.23
CA ARG A 164 1.63 27.90 10.33
C ARG A 164 3.08 27.90 9.88
N LEU A 165 3.36 27.37 8.68
CA LEU A 165 4.70 27.38 8.10
C LEU A 165 5.19 28.79 7.73
N ALA A 166 4.27 29.74 7.49
CA ALA A 166 4.63 31.13 7.26
C ALA A 166 5.21 31.80 8.52
N SER A 167 4.94 31.24 9.71
CA SER A 167 5.48 31.69 11.01
C SER A 167 5.26 33.18 11.32
N LEU A 168 4.15 33.74 10.83
CA LEU A 168 3.83 35.15 10.97
C LEU A 168 3.31 35.52 12.37
N GLN A 169 3.54 36.77 12.76
CA GLN A 169 2.97 37.44 13.92
C GLN A 169 1.74 38.27 13.54
N PRO A 170 0.75 38.45 14.44
CA PRO A 170 -0.41 39.30 14.17
C PRO A 170 0.01 40.70 13.71
N GLY A 171 -0.68 41.23 12.70
CA GLY A 171 -0.38 42.51 12.05
C GLY A 171 0.58 42.43 10.85
N GLU A 172 1.24 41.30 10.62
CA GLU A 172 2.11 41.11 9.45
C GLU A 172 1.30 40.87 8.16
N ASN A 173 1.94 41.16 7.01
CA ASN A 173 1.33 41.13 5.69
C ASN A 173 1.57 39.76 5.02
N VAL A 174 0.49 39.09 4.62
CA VAL A 174 0.55 37.83 3.88
C VAL A 174 -0.11 37.94 2.52
N CYS A 175 0.56 37.45 1.49
CA CYS A 175 -0.01 37.30 0.16
C CYS A 175 -0.39 35.84 -0.11
N ILE A 176 -1.62 35.62 -0.59
CA ILE A 176 -2.16 34.30 -0.96
C ILE A 176 -2.31 34.26 -2.48
N ILE A 177 -1.42 33.51 -3.16
CA ILE A 177 -1.45 33.33 -4.62
C ILE A 177 -2.22 32.06 -4.96
N GLY A 178 -3.27 32.21 -5.76
CA GLY A 178 -4.18 31.13 -6.18
C GLY A 178 -5.37 31.00 -5.24
N LEU A 179 -6.45 31.71 -5.55
CA LEU A 179 -7.70 31.81 -4.77
C LEU A 179 -8.70 30.70 -5.16
N GLY A 180 -8.20 29.48 -5.37
CA GLY A 180 -9.05 28.28 -5.43
C GLY A 180 -9.59 27.90 -4.04
N LEU A 181 -10.14 26.68 -3.91
CA LEU A 181 -10.69 26.22 -2.62
C LEU A 181 -9.72 26.42 -1.44
N LEU A 182 -8.48 25.92 -1.55
CA LEU A 182 -7.48 26.04 -0.49
C LEU A 182 -7.06 27.50 -0.23
N GLY A 183 -6.93 28.32 -1.28
CA GLY A 183 -6.57 29.73 -1.15
C GLY A 183 -7.66 30.54 -0.44
N LEU A 184 -8.93 30.32 -0.77
CA LEU A 184 -10.06 31.00 -0.11
C LEU A 184 -10.22 30.57 1.35
N LEU A 185 -9.92 29.31 1.69
CA LEU A 185 -9.81 28.89 3.09
C LEU A 185 -8.63 29.59 3.79
N ALA A 186 -7.47 29.67 3.12
CA ALA A 186 -6.29 30.30 3.66
C ALA A 186 -6.47 31.81 3.91
N VAL A 187 -7.19 32.52 3.04
CA VAL A 187 -7.56 33.94 3.24
C VAL A 187 -8.30 34.12 4.56
N GLN A 188 -9.34 33.31 4.79
CA GLN A 188 -10.15 33.39 6.02
C GLN A 188 -9.35 32.99 7.27
N ILE A 189 -8.53 31.92 7.18
CA ILE A 189 -7.68 31.47 8.29
C ILE A 189 -6.61 32.51 8.62
N ALA A 190 -5.99 33.12 7.60
CA ALA A 190 -5.01 34.19 7.78
C ALA A 190 -5.65 35.41 8.46
N LYS A 191 -6.85 35.80 8.01
CA LYS A 191 -7.57 36.93 8.61
C LYS A 191 -7.97 36.63 10.06
N ALA A 192 -8.47 35.42 10.33
CA ALA A 192 -8.78 34.94 11.68
C ALA A 192 -7.55 34.87 12.61
N SER A 193 -6.34 34.76 12.03
CA SER A 193 -5.07 34.76 12.76
C SER A 193 -4.51 36.16 13.00
N GLY A 194 -5.20 37.21 12.52
CA GLY A 194 -4.82 38.61 12.73
C GLY A 194 -3.83 39.16 11.70
N TYR A 195 -3.69 38.53 10.53
CA TYR A 195 -2.81 39.03 9.46
C TYR A 195 -3.55 39.99 8.51
N ASN A 196 -2.79 40.83 7.83
CA ASN A 196 -3.28 41.63 6.70
C ASN A 196 -3.13 40.81 5.43
N VAL A 197 -4.22 40.61 4.69
CA VAL A 197 -4.27 39.61 3.62
C VAL A 197 -4.43 40.25 2.24
N LEU A 198 -3.44 40.01 1.37
CA LEU A 198 -3.52 40.30 -0.06
C LEU A 198 -3.86 39.00 -0.83
N GLY A 199 -4.99 38.97 -1.53
CA GLY A 199 -5.37 37.85 -2.39
C GLY A 199 -4.96 38.06 -3.84
N VAL A 200 -4.32 37.08 -4.48
CA VAL A 200 -3.91 37.16 -5.89
C VAL A 200 -4.42 35.96 -6.69
N ASP A 201 -5.14 36.21 -7.78
CA ASP A 201 -5.61 35.18 -8.72
C ASP A 201 -5.82 35.78 -10.11
N VAL A 202 -5.91 34.93 -11.13
CA VAL A 202 -6.22 35.35 -12.51
C VAL A 202 -7.72 35.53 -12.76
N SER A 203 -8.57 35.04 -11.86
CA SER A 203 -10.01 35.00 -12.00
C SER A 203 -10.70 36.11 -11.20
N GLU A 204 -11.28 37.08 -11.91
CA GLU A 204 -12.05 38.18 -11.31
C GLU A 204 -13.16 37.73 -10.34
N PRO A 205 -13.99 36.69 -10.66
CA PRO A 205 -14.96 36.17 -9.70
C PRO A 205 -14.34 35.69 -8.37
N LYS A 206 -13.15 35.09 -8.41
CA LYS A 206 -12.45 34.62 -7.21
C LYS A 206 -11.85 35.77 -6.40
N LEU A 207 -11.36 36.82 -7.08
CA LEU A 207 -10.89 38.04 -6.42
C LEU A 207 -12.02 38.71 -5.64
N LYS A 208 -13.19 38.87 -6.27
CA LYS A 208 -14.38 39.41 -5.60
C LYS A 208 -14.77 38.57 -4.38
N LEU A 209 -14.83 37.25 -4.54
CA LEU A 209 -15.16 36.34 -3.44
C LEU A 209 -14.12 36.41 -2.31
N ALA A 210 -12.83 36.49 -2.61
CA ALA A 210 -11.80 36.62 -1.58
C ALA A 210 -11.95 37.92 -0.77
N LYS A 211 -12.30 39.04 -1.41
CA LYS A 211 -12.60 40.30 -0.71
C LYS A 211 -13.82 40.13 0.22
N GLU A 212 -14.88 39.47 -0.25
CA GLU A 212 -16.08 39.16 0.56
C GLU A 212 -15.80 38.20 1.73
N LEU A 213 -14.73 37.41 1.64
CA LEU A 213 -14.27 36.47 2.67
C LEU A 213 -13.16 37.06 3.56
N GLY A 214 -12.88 38.35 3.46
CA GLY A 214 -12.02 39.07 4.41
C GLY A 214 -10.60 39.35 3.93
N ALA A 215 -10.27 39.15 2.65
CA ALA A 215 -9.03 39.72 2.10
C ALA A 215 -9.08 41.25 2.21
N ASP A 216 -8.02 41.84 2.74
CA ASP A 216 -7.91 43.30 2.90
C ASP A 216 -7.69 43.98 1.56
N GLU A 217 -6.96 43.34 0.65
CA GLU A 217 -6.85 43.76 -0.75
C GLU A 217 -6.76 42.57 -1.71
N VAL A 218 -7.11 42.79 -2.99
CA VAL A 218 -7.01 41.77 -4.03
C VAL A 218 -6.36 42.33 -5.29
N SER A 219 -5.66 41.47 -6.04
CA SER A 219 -5.02 41.85 -7.29
C SER A 219 -5.02 40.72 -8.31
N ASN A 220 -5.12 41.07 -9.59
CA ASN A 220 -4.72 40.15 -10.66
C ASN A 220 -3.18 39.96 -10.64
N THR A 221 -2.68 38.93 -11.32
CA THR A 221 -1.24 38.60 -11.34
C THR A 221 -0.36 39.65 -12.04
N LYS A 222 -0.89 40.42 -12.98
CA LYS A 222 -0.14 41.45 -13.72
C LYS A 222 0.15 42.68 -12.87
N ASP A 223 -0.81 43.06 -12.03
CA ASP A 223 -0.71 44.23 -11.15
C ASP A 223 -0.18 43.89 -9.76
N ALA A 224 0.01 42.59 -9.46
CA ALA A 224 0.33 42.10 -8.12
C ALA A 224 1.58 42.75 -7.51
N ILE A 225 2.63 43.04 -8.29
CA ILE A 225 3.84 43.73 -7.79
C ILE A 225 3.54 45.16 -7.36
N LYS A 226 2.73 45.88 -8.15
CA LYS A 226 2.37 47.27 -7.85
C LYS A 226 1.45 47.31 -6.63
N VAL A 227 0.41 46.48 -6.62
CA VAL A 227 -0.55 46.41 -5.52
C VAL A 227 0.13 45.95 -4.24
N SER A 228 1.04 44.97 -4.31
CA SER A 228 1.76 44.50 -3.13
C SER A 228 2.61 45.60 -2.50
N ARG A 229 3.33 46.38 -3.31
CA ARG A 229 4.12 47.51 -2.81
C ARG A 229 3.25 48.57 -2.13
N ILE A 230 2.09 48.89 -2.70
CA ILE A 230 1.17 49.86 -2.08
C ILE A 230 0.62 49.29 -0.77
N PHE A 231 0.20 48.02 -0.78
CA PHE A 231 -0.39 47.34 0.38
C PHE A 231 0.59 47.19 1.56
N SER A 232 1.88 47.02 1.27
CA SER A 232 2.93 46.86 2.28
C SER A 232 3.74 48.13 2.58
N ASP A 233 3.27 49.32 2.19
CA ASP A 233 4.02 50.59 2.33
C ASP A 233 5.45 50.54 1.73
N GLY A 234 5.63 49.76 0.65
CA GLY A 234 6.89 49.58 -0.05
C GLY A 234 7.83 48.52 0.54
N TYR A 235 7.55 47.97 1.73
CA TYR A 235 8.43 47.01 2.40
C TYR A 235 8.41 45.59 1.80
N GLY A 236 7.32 45.21 1.12
CA GLY A 236 7.08 43.86 0.62
C GLY A 236 6.28 42.99 1.60
N MET A 237 5.91 41.79 1.16
CA MET A 237 5.13 40.83 1.95
C MET A 237 6.01 40.04 2.93
N ASP A 238 5.60 39.93 4.19
CA ASP A 238 6.30 39.12 5.20
C ASP A 238 6.32 37.63 4.82
N ALA A 239 5.19 37.14 4.29
CA ALA A 239 5.13 35.84 3.65
C ALA A 239 4.24 35.82 2.40
N VAL A 240 4.57 34.91 1.48
CA VAL A 240 3.78 34.61 0.30
C VAL A 240 3.47 33.12 0.27
N ILE A 241 2.19 32.76 0.13
CA ILE A 241 1.74 31.36 0.15
C ILE A 241 1.09 31.03 -1.19
N ILE A 242 1.59 29.98 -1.84
CA ILE A 242 1.23 29.63 -3.22
C ILE A 242 0.35 28.38 -3.24
N PHE A 243 -0.96 28.56 -3.44
CA PHE A 243 -1.95 27.50 -3.65
C PHE A 243 -2.27 27.23 -5.13
N ALA A 244 -1.60 27.93 -6.05
CA ALA A 244 -1.75 27.71 -7.49
C ALA A 244 -1.38 26.27 -7.90
N SER A 245 -1.95 25.83 -9.03
CA SER A 245 -1.63 24.54 -9.64
C SER A 245 -1.30 24.75 -11.12
N THR A 246 -0.01 24.79 -11.46
CA THR A 246 0.51 25.02 -12.81
C THR A 246 1.88 24.36 -12.99
N LYS A 247 2.36 24.20 -14.21
CA LYS A 247 3.75 23.79 -14.44
C LYS A 247 4.73 24.97 -14.53
N SER A 248 4.20 26.19 -14.64
CA SER A 248 4.99 27.41 -14.76
C SER A 248 5.67 27.75 -13.44
N ASP A 249 6.85 28.35 -13.54
CA ASP A 249 7.60 28.95 -12.44
C ASP A 249 7.08 30.36 -12.11
N GLU A 250 6.23 30.97 -12.94
CA GLU A 250 5.66 32.32 -12.72
C GLU A 250 5.15 32.59 -11.29
N PRO A 251 4.48 31.65 -10.58
CA PRO A 251 4.08 31.89 -9.19
C PRO A 251 5.26 32.05 -8.23
N ILE A 252 6.36 31.29 -8.42
CA ILE A 252 7.55 31.39 -7.57
C ILE A 252 8.32 32.68 -7.88
N GLU A 253 8.39 33.07 -9.15
CA GLU A 253 8.99 34.32 -9.60
C GLU A 253 8.25 35.51 -8.98
N LEU A 254 6.92 35.56 -9.15
CA LEU A 254 6.08 36.61 -8.56
C LEU A 254 6.22 36.66 -7.04
N ALA A 255 6.20 35.50 -6.37
CA ALA A 255 6.37 35.43 -4.92
C ALA A 255 7.72 36.02 -4.47
N SER A 256 8.80 35.73 -5.20
CA SER A 256 10.13 36.27 -4.91
C SER A 256 10.23 37.79 -5.10
N GLU A 257 9.50 38.33 -6.07
CA GLU A 257 9.46 39.77 -6.36
C GLU A 257 8.68 40.55 -5.29
N ILE A 258 7.55 40.02 -4.82
CA ILE A 258 6.68 40.73 -3.86
C ILE A 258 7.07 40.49 -2.40
N ALA A 259 7.81 39.43 -2.09
CA ALA A 259 8.32 39.18 -0.75
C ALA A 259 9.31 40.27 -0.32
N ARG A 260 9.28 40.64 0.96
CA ARG A 260 10.29 41.52 1.55
C ARG A 260 11.64 40.82 1.66
N GLU A 261 12.70 41.58 1.95
CA GLU A 261 13.96 41.00 2.39
C GLU A 261 13.74 40.13 3.65
N ARG A 262 14.31 38.93 3.65
CA ARG A 262 14.12 37.86 4.64
C ARG A 262 12.67 37.41 4.79
N GLY A 263 11.87 37.59 3.73
CA GLY A 263 10.51 37.09 3.65
C GLY A 263 10.47 35.58 3.41
N LYS A 264 9.30 34.98 3.68
CA LYS A 264 9.09 33.53 3.59
C LYS A 264 8.13 33.17 2.47
N ILE A 265 8.47 32.16 1.68
CA ILE A 265 7.62 31.62 0.62
C ILE A 265 7.22 30.20 1.00
N VAL A 266 5.91 29.95 1.10
CA VAL A 266 5.36 28.62 1.42
C VAL A 266 4.62 28.09 0.19
N VAL A 267 4.92 26.86 -0.21
CA VAL A 267 4.35 26.26 -1.42
C VAL A 267 3.60 24.97 -1.11
N PRO A 268 2.30 25.05 -0.79
CA PRO A 268 1.41 23.87 -0.74
C PRO A 268 0.90 23.43 -2.12
N GLY A 269 0.82 24.37 -3.08
CA GLY A 269 0.36 24.12 -4.44
C GLY A 269 1.34 23.33 -5.29
N LEU A 270 0.88 22.88 -6.46
CA LEU A 270 1.71 22.18 -7.44
C LEU A 270 2.16 23.17 -8.50
N VAL A 271 3.34 23.77 -8.32
CA VAL A 271 3.92 24.78 -9.22
C VAL A 271 5.30 24.36 -9.72
N GLY A 272 5.80 25.03 -10.78
CA GLY A 272 7.22 24.99 -11.11
C GLY A 272 8.07 25.50 -9.94
N LEU A 273 9.26 24.93 -9.78
CA LEU A 273 10.18 25.22 -8.68
C LEU A 273 11.59 25.53 -9.19
N ASP A 274 11.73 26.05 -10.41
CA ASP A 274 12.99 26.66 -10.83
C ASP A 274 13.16 28.00 -10.09
N ILE A 275 14.07 28.01 -9.12
CA ILE A 275 14.17 29.11 -8.16
C ILE A 275 14.98 30.25 -8.81
N PRO A 276 14.45 31.49 -8.87
CA PRO A 276 15.19 32.65 -9.38
C PRO A 276 16.30 33.05 -8.40
N ARG A 277 17.47 32.41 -8.55
CA ARG A 277 18.59 32.47 -7.60
C ARG A 277 19.02 33.89 -7.26
N GLU A 278 19.04 34.79 -8.23
CA GLU A 278 19.50 36.17 -8.01
C GLU A 278 18.61 36.90 -7.00
N VAL A 279 17.28 36.81 -7.15
CA VAL A 279 16.31 37.47 -6.27
C VAL A 279 16.35 36.84 -4.88
N PHE A 280 16.35 35.51 -4.80
CA PHE A 280 16.46 34.77 -3.54
C PHE A 280 17.75 35.09 -2.78
N TYR A 281 18.87 35.23 -3.50
CA TYR A 281 20.16 35.58 -2.92
C TYR A 281 20.16 37.01 -2.40
N LYS A 282 19.71 37.98 -3.21
CA LYS A 282 19.70 39.41 -2.84
C LYS A 282 18.81 39.69 -1.62
N LYS A 283 17.66 39.01 -1.54
CA LYS A 283 16.68 39.21 -0.46
C LYS A 283 16.82 38.24 0.70
N GLU A 284 17.73 37.27 0.66
CA GLU A 284 17.84 36.20 1.67
C GLU A 284 16.49 35.48 1.93
N LEU A 285 15.77 35.11 0.87
CA LEU A 285 14.43 34.50 1.00
C LEU A 285 14.47 33.04 1.47
N GLU A 286 13.51 32.66 2.31
CA GLU A 286 13.29 31.27 2.72
C GLU A 286 12.17 30.63 1.88
N LEU A 287 12.41 29.42 1.36
CA LEU A 287 11.40 28.61 0.65
C LEU A 287 11.08 27.33 1.43
N VAL A 288 9.79 27.06 1.65
CA VAL A 288 9.32 25.81 2.23
C VAL A 288 8.24 25.18 1.36
N VAL A 289 8.47 23.94 0.93
CA VAL A 289 7.43 23.12 0.28
C VAL A 289 6.60 22.44 1.37
N SER A 290 5.31 22.80 1.44
CA SER A 290 4.42 22.37 2.53
C SER A 290 4.00 20.91 2.37
N ARG A 291 4.04 20.17 3.48
CA ARG A 291 3.62 18.76 3.52
C ARG A 291 2.11 18.66 3.76
N SER A 292 1.29 18.84 2.73
CA SER A 292 -0.17 18.58 2.76
C SER A 292 -0.83 18.94 4.11
N PHE A 293 -1.44 17.99 4.81
CA PHE A 293 -2.13 18.19 6.09
C PHE A 293 -1.21 18.48 7.30
N GLY A 294 0.10 18.33 7.15
CA GLY A 294 1.12 18.57 8.17
C GLY A 294 1.87 17.33 8.68
N PRO A 295 2.59 17.45 9.81
CA PRO A 295 3.30 16.35 10.47
C PRO A 295 2.39 15.15 10.74
N GLY A 296 2.90 13.95 10.44
CA GLY A 296 2.16 12.67 10.51
C GLY A 296 1.88 12.06 9.15
N VAL A 297 1.71 12.88 8.09
CA VAL A 297 1.57 12.36 6.72
C VAL A 297 2.85 11.65 6.28
N TYR A 298 2.69 10.47 5.67
CA TYR A 298 3.76 9.57 5.24
C TYR A 298 4.54 8.90 6.37
N ASP A 299 4.01 8.95 7.61
CA ASP A 299 4.54 8.20 8.75
C ASP A 299 3.57 7.05 9.10
N PRO A 300 3.93 5.79 8.78
CA PRO A 300 3.09 4.64 9.07
C PRO A 300 2.79 4.43 10.57
N PHE A 301 3.67 4.89 11.47
CA PHE A 301 3.40 4.79 12.92
C PHE A 301 2.28 5.76 13.33
N TYR A 302 2.30 6.97 12.78
CA TYR A 302 1.26 7.95 13.00
C TYR A 302 -0.05 7.55 12.31
N GLU A 303 0.00 7.30 11.00
CA GLU A 303 -1.19 7.05 10.19
C GLU A 303 -1.77 5.66 10.43
N LEU A 304 -0.99 4.59 10.30
CA LEU A 304 -1.53 3.23 10.31
C LEU A 304 -1.58 2.62 11.71
N LYS A 305 -0.56 2.92 12.54
CA LYS A 305 -0.49 2.42 13.91
C LYS A 305 -1.14 3.38 14.91
N GLY A 306 -1.63 4.55 14.51
CA GLY A 306 -2.35 5.46 15.40
C GLY A 306 -1.53 5.94 16.61
N VAL A 307 -0.20 5.95 16.49
CA VAL A 307 0.71 6.46 17.55
C VAL A 307 0.94 7.94 17.29
N ASP A 308 0.33 8.80 18.11
CA ASP A 308 0.53 10.25 17.99
C ASP A 308 1.96 10.65 18.43
N TYR A 309 2.44 11.78 17.93
CA TYR A 309 3.71 12.34 18.37
C TYR A 309 3.59 12.92 19.77
N PRO A 310 4.65 12.80 20.59
CA PRO A 310 4.75 13.51 21.86
C PRO A 310 4.44 15.01 21.68
N TYR A 311 3.39 15.48 22.37
CA TYR A 311 2.85 16.83 22.22
C TYR A 311 3.92 17.95 22.36
N PRO A 312 4.89 17.88 23.29
CA PRO A 312 5.93 18.92 23.42
C PRO A 312 6.87 19.05 22.21
N TYR A 313 7.03 17.99 21.41
CA TYR A 313 7.99 17.97 20.30
C TYR A 313 7.33 18.27 18.95
N VAL A 314 6.10 17.80 18.76
CA VAL A 314 5.31 18.06 17.55
C VAL A 314 3.94 18.53 17.98
N ARG A 315 3.79 19.86 18.13
CA ARG A 315 2.53 20.47 18.59
C ARG A 315 1.40 20.29 17.59
N TRP A 316 1.68 20.43 16.31
CA TRP A 316 0.66 20.51 15.25
C TRP A 316 0.75 19.33 14.28
N THR A 317 0.01 18.27 14.58
CA THR A 317 -0.13 17.09 13.72
C THR A 317 -1.36 17.21 12.82
N VAL A 318 -1.52 16.31 11.84
CA VAL A 318 -2.72 16.25 10.95
C VAL A 318 -4.02 16.40 11.74
N LYS A 319 -4.19 15.56 12.77
CA LYS A 319 -5.37 15.57 13.65
C LYS A 319 -5.62 16.94 14.29
N ARG A 320 -4.56 17.58 14.79
CA ARG A 320 -4.66 18.86 15.51
C ARG A 320 -4.86 20.03 14.55
N ASN A 321 -4.36 19.95 13.32
CA ASN A 321 -4.68 20.90 12.25
C ASN A 321 -6.17 20.82 11.87
N MET A 322 -6.71 19.61 11.71
CA MET A 322 -8.15 19.40 11.46
C MET A 322 -9.00 19.92 12.61
N LYS A 323 -8.62 19.61 13.86
CA LYS A 323 -9.32 20.09 15.06
C LYS A 323 -9.36 21.62 15.10
N TYR A 324 -8.23 22.28 14.90
CA TYR A 324 -8.16 23.74 14.88
C TYR A 324 -9.00 24.36 13.75
N PHE A 325 -9.02 23.75 12.57
CA PHE A 325 -9.91 24.21 11.50
C PHE A 325 -11.38 24.15 11.91
N LEU A 326 -11.82 23.05 12.53
CA LEU A 326 -13.20 22.92 13.02
C LEU A 326 -13.52 23.90 14.16
N GLU A 327 -12.55 24.25 14.99
CA GLU A 327 -12.68 25.30 16.00
C GLU A 327 -12.97 26.66 15.34
N LEU A 328 -12.22 27.03 14.29
CA LEU A 328 -12.47 28.27 13.54
C LEU A 328 -13.86 28.29 12.87
N VAL A 329 -14.29 27.15 12.31
CA VAL A 329 -15.64 27.02 11.74
C VAL A 329 -16.70 27.16 12.84
N SER A 330 -16.51 26.50 13.98
CA SER A 330 -17.40 26.57 15.15
C SER A 330 -17.54 27.99 15.69
N GLU A 331 -16.46 28.78 15.67
CA GLU A 331 -16.44 30.18 16.08
C GLU A 331 -17.03 31.14 15.03
N GLY A 332 -17.48 30.63 13.88
CA GLY A 332 -18.03 31.43 12.78
C GLY A 332 -16.98 32.25 12.03
N LYS A 333 -15.69 31.92 12.17
CA LYS A 333 -14.58 32.63 11.52
C LYS A 333 -14.35 32.19 10.07
N ILE A 334 -14.97 31.08 9.65
CA ILE A 334 -14.89 30.54 8.29
C ILE A 334 -16.31 30.41 7.74
N ASP A 335 -16.61 31.16 6.69
CA ASP A 335 -17.85 31.08 5.91
C ASP A 335 -17.66 30.08 4.76
N LEU A 336 -18.17 28.87 4.98
CA LEU A 336 -18.14 27.79 3.98
C LEU A 336 -19.34 27.84 3.04
N ASP A 337 -20.44 28.50 3.41
CA ASP A 337 -21.64 28.57 2.58
C ASP A 337 -21.38 29.38 1.31
N LYS A 338 -20.52 30.40 1.39
CA LYS A 338 -20.04 31.14 0.21
C LYS A 338 -19.03 30.36 -0.65
N ILE A 339 -18.39 29.32 -0.11
CA ILE A 339 -17.40 28.49 -0.83
C ILE A 339 -18.07 27.30 -1.51
N ILE A 340 -19.12 26.73 -0.92
CA ILE A 340 -19.83 25.58 -1.48
C ILE A 340 -20.68 26.04 -2.67
N THR A 341 -20.27 25.64 -3.87
CA THR A 341 -20.96 26.03 -5.10
C THR A 341 -21.84 24.93 -5.68
N HIS A 342 -21.49 23.65 -5.47
CA HIS A 342 -22.24 22.53 -6.03
C HIS A 342 -22.47 21.42 -5.02
N ARG A 343 -23.61 20.74 -5.20
CA ARG A 343 -24.06 19.61 -4.39
C ARG A 343 -24.57 18.55 -5.35
N PHE A 344 -23.99 17.36 -5.29
CA PHE A 344 -24.37 16.22 -6.11
C PHE A 344 -24.68 15.02 -5.22
N LYS A 345 -25.61 14.16 -5.65
CA LYS A 345 -25.71 12.84 -5.03
C LYS A 345 -24.53 11.98 -5.48
N ILE A 346 -24.08 11.06 -4.63
CA ILE A 346 -22.99 10.14 -4.99
C ILE A 346 -23.31 9.31 -6.25
N ASP A 347 -24.60 9.04 -6.51
CA ASP A 347 -25.11 8.40 -7.72
C ASP A 347 -24.80 9.16 -9.02
N GLU A 348 -24.58 10.47 -8.91
CA GLU A 348 -24.31 11.36 -10.02
C GLU A 348 -22.81 11.63 -10.17
N ALA A 349 -21.95 10.95 -9.42
CA ALA A 349 -20.51 11.22 -9.38
C ALA A 349 -19.86 11.26 -10.76
N GLU A 350 -20.14 10.28 -11.63
CA GLU A 350 -19.56 10.23 -12.98
C GLU A 350 -19.90 11.51 -13.78
N LYS A 351 -21.18 11.91 -13.77
CA LYS A 351 -21.65 13.13 -14.43
C LYS A 351 -21.06 14.40 -13.80
N ALA A 352 -20.98 14.43 -12.46
CA ALA A 352 -20.40 15.55 -11.73
C ALA A 352 -18.94 15.77 -12.15
N TYR A 353 -18.11 14.72 -12.20
CA TYR A 353 -16.74 14.88 -12.69
C TYR A 353 -16.65 15.26 -14.17
N GLU A 354 -17.52 14.74 -15.03
CA GLU A 354 -17.57 15.19 -16.43
C GLU A 354 -17.85 16.69 -16.55
N GLU A 355 -18.76 17.22 -15.73
CA GLU A 355 -19.07 18.64 -15.66
C GLU A 355 -17.88 19.44 -15.14
N LEU A 356 -17.30 19.05 -14.00
CA LEU A 356 -16.16 19.73 -13.38
C LEU A 356 -14.93 19.80 -14.29
N LEU A 357 -14.70 18.76 -15.10
CA LEU A 357 -13.57 18.70 -16.03
C LEU A 357 -13.77 19.58 -17.28
N LYS A 358 -15.01 19.96 -17.63
CA LYS A 358 -15.31 20.84 -18.78
C LYS A 358 -15.05 22.33 -18.52
N GLY A 359 -14.61 22.69 -17.31
CA GLY A 359 -14.27 24.07 -16.95
C GLY A 359 -15.46 24.82 -16.36
N THR A 360 -15.83 24.48 -15.13
CA THR A 360 -16.85 25.18 -14.35
C THR A 360 -16.20 26.20 -13.39
N ASN A 361 -17.00 27.15 -12.91
CA ASN A 361 -16.62 28.03 -11.78
C ASN A 361 -16.78 27.33 -10.42
N ALA A 362 -16.69 26.00 -10.37
CA ALA A 362 -16.84 25.24 -9.14
C ALA A 362 -15.66 25.48 -8.19
N ILE A 363 -15.95 25.56 -6.88
CA ILE A 363 -14.96 25.83 -5.82
C ILE A 363 -15.06 24.71 -4.79
N GLY A 364 -16.07 24.75 -3.92
CA GLY A 364 -16.44 23.65 -3.03
C GLY A 364 -17.53 22.80 -3.67
N VAL A 365 -17.24 21.52 -3.90
CA VAL A 365 -18.21 20.56 -4.44
C VAL A 365 -18.41 19.44 -3.43
N LEU A 366 -19.67 19.16 -3.10
CA LEU A 366 -20.03 18.17 -2.10
C LEU A 366 -20.77 17.00 -2.74
N PHE A 367 -20.40 15.78 -2.33
CA PHE A 367 -21.20 14.58 -2.54
C PHE A 367 -22.00 14.24 -1.28
N TYR A 368 -23.30 14.04 -1.46
CA TYR A 368 -24.25 13.59 -0.44
C TYR A 368 -24.53 12.11 -0.62
N TYR A 369 -24.74 11.43 0.50
CA TYR A 369 -25.00 10.00 0.55
C TYR A 369 -26.41 9.76 1.07
N ASP A 370 -27.33 9.43 0.15
CA ASP A 370 -28.70 9.06 0.51
C ASP A 370 -28.72 7.61 1.02
N TYR A 371 -28.96 7.46 2.31
CA TYR A 371 -29.21 6.17 2.93
C TYR A 371 -30.68 5.83 2.81
N LEU A 372 -31.10 5.35 1.63
CA LEU A 372 -32.42 4.73 1.49
C LEU A 372 -32.51 3.58 2.50
N GLU A 373 -33.59 3.55 3.28
CA GLU A 373 -33.85 2.69 4.44
C GLU A 373 -33.00 1.40 4.51
N GLY A 374 -32.05 1.38 5.45
CA GLY A 374 -31.13 0.27 5.69
C GLY A 374 -29.69 0.73 5.91
N GLU A 375 -28.94 0.03 6.77
CA GLU A 375 -27.48 0.23 6.83
C GLU A 375 -26.84 -0.36 5.55
N PRO A 376 -25.82 0.27 4.95
CA PRO A 376 -25.10 -0.31 3.81
C PRO A 376 -24.35 -1.59 4.23
N LYS A 377 -25.03 -2.74 4.11
CA LYS A 377 -24.60 -4.04 4.65
C LYS A 377 -24.06 -5.02 3.60
N ALA A 378 -23.76 -4.57 2.39
CA ALA A 378 -23.28 -5.49 1.36
C ALA A 378 -21.85 -5.97 1.67
N GLU A 379 -21.72 -6.96 2.55
CA GLU A 379 -20.48 -7.67 2.87
C GLU A 379 -19.99 -8.49 1.68
N ILE A 380 -20.93 -8.94 0.84
CA ILE A 380 -20.67 -9.70 -0.38
C ILE A 380 -21.26 -8.94 -1.57
N ILE A 381 -20.47 -8.76 -2.62
CA ILE A 381 -20.91 -8.25 -3.91
C ILE A 381 -20.84 -9.37 -4.94
N LYS A 382 -21.99 -9.75 -5.48
CA LYS A 382 -22.06 -10.67 -6.62
C LYS A 382 -21.60 -9.94 -7.87
N VAL A 383 -20.70 -10.56 -8.62
CA VAL A 383 -20.15 -10.01 -9.86
C VAL A 383 -20.73 -10.78 -11.03
N LYS A 384 -21.17 -10.04 -12.06
CA LYS A 384 -21.66 -10.66 -13.29
C LYS A 384 -20.48 -11.34 -14.00
N THR A 385 -20.48 -12.67 -14.01
CA THR A 385 -19.42 -13.44 -14.65
C THR A 385 -19.56 -13.49 -16.16
N LYS A 386 -18.42 -13.62 -16.84
CA LYS A 386 -18.35 -13.82 -18.29
C LYS A 386 -18.68 -15.26 -18.69
N LYS A 387 -18.45 -16.21 -17.77
CA LYS A 387 -18.69 -17.64 -17.98
C LYS A 387 -19.55 -18.21 -16.85
N LYS A 388 -20.55 -19.01 -17.21
CA LYS A 388 -21.28 -19.85 -16.24
C LYS A 388 -20.32 -20.93 -15.75
N LYS A 389 -20.11 -21.01 -14.43
CA LYS A 389 -19.24 -22.02 -13.82
C LYS A 389 -20.02 -23.29 -13.54
N ASP A 390 -19.33 -24.41 -13.71
CA ASP A 390 -19.85 -25.74 -13.42
C ASP A 390 -19.34 -26.17 -12.05
N TYR A 391 -20.22 -26.25 -11.05
CA TYR A 391 -19.87 -26.59 -9.67
C TYR A 391 -19.95 -28.11 -9.40
N LYS A 392 -19.89 -28.94 -10.45
CA LYS A 392 -19.84 -30.40 -10.31
C LYS A 392 -18.60 -30.84 -9.54
N LYS A 393 -18.69 -32.02 -8.92
CA LYS A 393 -17.63 -32.67 -8.13
C LYS A 393 -16.32 -32.93 -8.87
N ASP A 394 -16.26 -32.84 -10.20
CA ASP A 394 -15.03 -33.02 -10.99
C ASP A 394 -14.20 -31.72 -11.15
N LYS A 395 -14.72 -30.61 -10.61
CA LYS A 395 -14.06 -29.30 -10.53
C LYS A 395 -13.66 -28.98 -9.09
N ILE A 396 -12.68 -28.10 -8.94
CA ILE A 396 -12.26 -27.53 -7.66
C ILE A 396 -12.67 -26.07 -7.64
N ASN A 397 -13.46 -25.70 -6.66
CA ASN A 397 -13.95 -24.37 -6.43
C ASN A 397 -13.06 -23.65 -5.42
N VAL A 398 -12.46 -22.55 -5.86
CA VAL A 398 -11.37 -21.88 -5.14
C VAL A 398 -11.80 -20.51 -4.64
N GLY A 399 -11.59 -20.29 -3.35
CA GLY A 399 -11.60 -18.98 -2.71
C GLY A 399 -10.19 -18.37 -2.68
N LEU A 400 -10.05 -17.08 -2.99
CA LEU A 400 -8.79 -16.36 -2.81
C LEU A 400 -8.90 -15.40 -1.63
N ILE A 401 -7.98 -15.51 -0.67
CA ILE A 401 -7.87 -14.60 0.48
C ILE A 401 -6.56 -13.84 0.38
N GLY A 402 -6.64 -12.53 0.15
CA GLY A 402 -5.48 -11.69 -0.13
C GLY A 402 -5.15 -11.64 -1.62
N ALA A 403 -5.28 -10.44 -2.20
CA ALA A 403 -4.99 -10.20 -3.61
C ALA A 403 -3.89 -9.14 -3.77
N GLY A 404 -2.75 -9.34 -3.08
CA GLY A 404 -1.59 -8.47 -3.21
C GLY A 404 -0.93 -8.54 -4.59
N ASN A 405 0.18 -7.81 -4.76
CA ASN A 405 0.92 -7.77 -6.03
C ASN A 405 1.34 -9.16 -6.51
N PHE A 406 1.73 -10.05 -5.60
CA PHE A 406 2.13 -11.41 -5.92
C PHE A 406 0.94 -12.25 -6.42
N ALA A 407 -0.20 -12.21 -5.72
CA ALA A 407 -1.42 -12.89 -6.16
C ALA A 407 -1.90 -12.40 -7.53
N LYS A 408 -1.96 -11.07 -7.72
CA LYS A 408 -2.31 -10.41 -9.00
C LYS A 408 -1.34 -10.77 -10.13
N GLY A 409 -0.07 -10.93 -9.80
CA GLY A 409 1.02 -11.00 -10.76
C GLY A 409 1.45 -12.42 -11.16
N THR A 410 1.28 -13.38 -10.25
CA THR A 410 1.83 -14.72 -10.37
C THR A 410 0.74 -15.77 -10.18
N ILE A 411 0.11 -15.82 -9.01
CA ILE A 411 -0.86 -16.87 -8.63
C ILE A 411 -2.05 -16.91 -9.59
N LEU A 412 -2.81 -15.81 -9.69
CA LEU A 412 -4.05 -15.78 -10.45
C LEU A 412 -3.88 -16.07 -11.95
N PRO A 413 -2.84 -15.53 -12.63
CA PRO A 413 -2.53 -15.90 -14.00
C PRO A 413 -2.21 -17.39 -14.23
N ILE A 414 -1.73 -18.10 -13.20
CA ILE A 414 -1.45 -19.54 -13.26
C ILE A 414 -2.74 -20.32 -13.03
N ILE A 415 -3.40 -20.12 -11.87
CA ILE A 415 -4.54 -20.95 -11.46
C ILE A 415 -5.74 -20.82 -12.43
N LYS A 416 -5.96 -19.64 -13.02
CA LYS A 416 -7.03 -19.40 -14.00
C LYS A 416 -6.87 -20.23 -15.28
N LYS A 417 -5.66 -20.74 -15.58
CA LYS A 417 -5.40 -21.58 -16.76
C LYS A 417 -5.63 -23.07 -16.49
N ILE A 418 -5.87 -23.47 -15.24
CA ILE A 418 -6.11 -24.88 -14.88
C ILE A 418 -7.57 -25.23 -15.24
N PRO A 419 -7.83 -26.14 -16.19
CA PRO A 419 -9.18 -26.33 -16.76
C PRO A 419 -10.26 -26.83 -15.79
N TYR A 420 -9.85 -27.38 -14.65
CA TYR A 420 -10.72 -27.92 -13.62
C TYR A 420 -10.76 -27.08 -12.34
N VAL A 421 -10.27 -25.83 -12.40
CA VAL A 421 -10.35 -24.87 -11.30
C VAL A 421 -11.37 -23.78 -11.63
N ASN A 422 -12.29 -23.54 -10.71
CA ASN A 422 -13.24 -22.43 -10.71
C ASN A 422 -12.83 -21.41 -9.66
N LEU A 423 -12.79 -20.13 -10.02
CA LEU A 423 -12.55 -19.05 -9.07
C LEU A 423 -13.88 -18.53 -8.53
N VAL A 424 -14.22 -18.82 -7.27
CA VAL A 424 -15.57 -18.55 -6.74
C VAL A 424 -15.65 -17.21 -6.02
N GLY A 425 -14.98 -17.09 -4.88
CA GLY A 425 -14.95 -15.87 -4.07
C GLY A 425 -13.55 -15.26 -3.97
N VAL A 426 -13.48 -13.93 -3.86
CA VAL A 426 -12.23 -13.24 -3.50
C VAL A 426 -12.42 -12.28 -2.32
N ALA A 427 -11.61 -12.43 -1.29
CA ALA A 427 -11.53 -11.55 -0.14
C ALA A 427 -10.26 -10.68 -0.21
N THR A 428 -10.40 -9.36 -0.06
CA THR A 428 -9.23 -8.47 0.00
C THR A 428 -9.38 -7.40 1.07
N ALA A 429 -8.27 -6.74 1.38
CA ALA A 429 -8.23 -5.70 2.40
C ALA A 429 -9.11 -4.47 2.09
N THR A 430 -9.43 -4.19 0.82
CA THR A 430 -10.28 -3.04 0.45
C THR A 430 -11.37 -3.48 -0.51
N GLY A 431 -12.53 -2.82 -0.41
CA GLY A 431 -13.65 -3.11 -1.30
C GLY A 431 -13.29 -2.91 -2.78
N THR A 432 -12.60 -1.82 -3.11
CA THR A 432 -12.15 -1.50 -4.47
C THR A 432 -11.23 -2.56 -5.06
N SER A 433 -10.26 -3.06 -4.28
CA SER A 433 -9.38 -4.14 -4.74
C SER A 433 -10.17 -5.44 -4.89
N ALA A 434 -11.12 -5.74 -4.00
CA ALA A 434 -11.91 -6.97 -4.08
C ALA A 434 -12.77 -7.00 -5.35
N GLU A 435 -13.49 -5.91 -5.62
CA GLU A 435 -14.34 -5.72 -6.80
C GLU A 435 -13.53 -5.80 -8.10
N TYR A 436 -12.41 -5.07 -8.16
CA TYR A 436 -11.53 -5.09 -9.32
C TYR A 436 -11.02 -6.49 -9.64
N MET A 437 -10.61 -7.21 -8.61
CA MET A 437 -10.07 -8.56 -8.74
C MET A 437 -11.13 -9.54 -9.20
N ALA A 438 -12.34 -9.43 -8.67
CA ALA A 438 -13.45 -10.27 -9.10
C ALA A 438 -13.78 -10.05 -10.58
N ARG A 439 -13.94 -8.80 -11.03
CA ARG A 439 -14.19 -8.50 -12.45
C ARG A 439 -13.06 -8.96 -13.38
N LYS A 440 -11.81 -8.71 -12.98
CA LYS A 440 -10.64 -8.99 -13.82
C LYS A 440 -10.41 -10.49 -14.00
N PHE A 441 -10.55 -11.26 -12.92
CA PHE A 441 -10.26 -12.68 -12.92
C PHE A 441 -11.49 -13.56 -13.09
N ASP A 442 -12.69 -12.97 -13.14
CA ASP A 442 -13.97 -13.64 -13.36
C ASP A 442 -14.44 -14.47 -12.15
N PHE A 443 -14.32 -13.91 -10.93
CA PHE A 443 -14.90 -14.48 -9.70
C PHE A 443 -16.41 -14.24 -9.65
N ASP A 444 -17.16 -15.11 -8.95
CA ASP A 444 -18.62 -14.99 -8.80
C ASP A 444 -19.00 -13.92 -7.79
N TYR A 445 -18.18 -13.72 -6.76
CA TYR A 445 -18.36 -12.65 -5.80
C TYR A 445 -17.05 -12.14 -5.22
N CYS A 446 -17.13 -10.97 -4.58
CA CYS A 446 -16.06 -10.43 -3.76
C CYS A 446 -16.56 -9.97 -2.39
N THR A 447 -15.63 -9.93 -1.43
CA THR A 447 -15.86 -9.50 -0.06
C THR A 447 -14.62 -8.83 0.53
N THR A 448 -14.77 -8.15 1.66
CA THR A 448 -13.65 -7.74 2.53
C THR A 448 -13.49 -8.67 3.74
N ASN A 449 -14.49 -9.53 3.99
CA ASN A 449 -14.51 -10.46 5.11
C ASN A 449 -14.17 -11.87 4.63
N TYR A 450 -12.96 -12.33 4.92
CA TYR A 450 -12.51 -13.65 4.47
C TYR A 450 -13.32 -14.80 5.10
N MET A 451 -13.99 -14.60 6.23
CA MET A 451 -14.88 -15.63 6.80
C MET A 451 -16.00 -16.00 5.84
N LYS A 452 -16.46 -15.07 5.00
CA LYS A 452 -17.46 -15.37 3.96
C LYS A 452 -16.94 -16.31 2.86
N ILE A 453 -15.62 -16.40 2.68
CA ILE A 453 -15.00 -17.40 1.81
C ILE A 453 -14.96 -18.77 2.52
N LEU A 454 -14.63 -18.79 3.81
CA LEU A 454 -14.52 -20.03 4.60
C LEU A 454 -15.89 -20.68 4.85
N GLU A 455 -16.92 -19.86 5.11
CA GLU A 455 -18.30 -20.28 5.34
C GLU A 455 -19.03 -20.73 4.06
N ASP A 456 -18.47 -20.50 2.87
CA ASP A 456 -19.12 -20.85 1.60
C ASP A 456 -19.05 -22.37 1.37
N PRO A 457 -20.20 -23.08 1.34
CA PRO A 457 -20.22 -24.52 1.11
C PRO A 457 -19.82 -24.90 -0.32
N ASN A 458 -19.80 -23.95 -1.26
CA ASN A 458 -19.39 -24.21 -2.65
C ASN A 458 -17.88 -24.07 -2.84
N ILE A 459 -17.11 -23.64 -1.84
CA ILE A 459 -15.66 -23.51 -1.94
C ILE A 459 -15.01 -24.75 -1.32
N ASP A 460 -14.24 -25.47 -2.13
CA ASP A 460 -13.52 -26.68 -1.70
C ASP A 460 -12.13 -26.33 -1.14
N CYS A 461 -11.51 -25.28 -1.68
CA CYS A 461 -10.14 -24.92 -1.40
C CYS A 461 -9.94 -23.42 -1.29
N VAL A 462 -9.02 -22.98 -0.43
CA VAL A 462 -8.61 -21.58 -0.31
C VAL A 462 -7.15 -21.37 -0.66
N VAL A 463 -6.86 -20.27 -1.35
CA VAL A 463 -5.51 -19.77 -1.62
C VAL A 463 -5.30 -18.50 -0.80
N ILE A 464 -4.35 -18.55 0.14
CA ILE A 464 -4.04 -17.48 1.09
C ILE A 464 -2.76 -16.78 0.63
N ALA A 465 -2.88 -15.52 0.22
CA ALA A 465 -1.80 -14.65 -0.24
C ALA A 465 -1.88 -13.28 0.44
N THR A 466 -1.97 -13.30 1.77
CA THR A 466 -2.06 -12.12 2.64
C THR A 466 -0.69 -11.64 3.12
N ARG A 467 -0.65 -10.79 4.15
CA ARG A 467 0.57 -10.49 4.91
C ARG A 467 0.88 -11.67 5.85
N HIS A 468 2.14 -11.78 6.27
CA HIS A 468 2.65 -12.97 6.96
C HIS A 468 1.95 -13.23 8.30
N ASP A 469 1.63 -12.18 9.05
CA ASP A 469 0.92 -12.23 10.34
C ASP A 469 -0.46 -12.89 10.28
N LEU A 470 -1.08 -12.93 9.10
CA LEU A 470 -2.41 -13.51 8.91
C LEU A 470 -2.37 -14.98 8.47
N HIS A 471 -1.23 -15.49 8.02
CA HIS A 471 -1.14 -16.83 7.42
C HIS A 471 -1.58 -17.94 8.36
N ALA A 472 -1.00 -18.00 9.56
CA ALA A 472 -1.29 -19.06 10.52
C ALA A 472 -2.75 -19.06 10.96
N ARG A 473 -3.31 -17.89 11.27
CA ARG A 473 -4.71 -17.74 11.68
C ARG A 473 -5.66 -18.21 10.58
N ILE A 474 -5.53 -17.65 9.37
CA ILE A 474 -6.46 -17.95 8.27
C ILE A 474 -6.31 -19.41 7.83
N SER A 475 -5.10 -19.96 7.83
CA SER A 475 -4.87 -21.37 7.47
C SER A 475 -5.53 -22.31 8.49
N SER A 476 -5.39 -22.02 9.79
CA SER A 476 -6.03 -22.81 10.85
C SER A 476 -7.55 -22.73 10.73
N GLU A 477 -8.11 -21.52 10.62
CA GLU A 477 -9.56 -21.32 10.47
C GLU A 477 -10.10 -21.97 9.19
N ALA A 478 -9.33 -22.03 8.10
CA ALA A 478 -9.74 -22.72 6.87
C ALA A 478 -9.76 -24.24 7.02
N LEU A 479 -8.76 -24.84 7.69
CA LEU A 479 -8.73 -26.27 8.00
C LEU A 479 -9.87 -26.66 8.95
N GLU A 480 -10.17 -25.80 9.94
CA GLU A 480 -11.32 -25.94 10.85
C GLU A 480 -12.68 -25.89 10.12
N HIS A 481 -12.72 -25.37 8.89
CA HIS A 481 -13.91 -25.35 8.01
C HIS A 481 -13.83 -26.42 6.89
N ASP A 482 -13.00 -27.45 7.08
CA ASP A 482 -12.81 -28.56 6.14
C ASP A 482 -12.42 -28.12 4.72
N LYS A 483 -11.63 -27.05 4.61
CA LYS A 483 -11.11 -26.55 3.33
C LYS A 483 -9.69 -27.05 3.09
N ASP A 484 -9.39 -27.42 1.85
CA ASP A 484 -8.00 -27.57 1.42
C ASP A 484 -7.32 -26.18 1.37
N VAL A 485 -6.08 -26.09 1.81
CA VAL A 485 -5.35 -24.82 1.99
C VAL A 485 -4.09 -24.78 1.14
N PHE A 486 -3.97 -23.75 0.31
CA PHE A 486 -2.67 -23.26 -0.15
C PHE A 486 -2.36 -21.97 0.58
N VAL A 487 -1.22 -21.88 1.26
CA VAL A 487 -0.79 -20.67 1.96
C VAL A 487 0.59 -20.22 1.50
N GLU A 488 0.73 -18.93 1.17
CA GLU A 488 2.04 -18.36 0.89
C GLU A 488 2.97 -18.43 2.11
N LYS A 489 4.28 -18.44 1.86
CA LYS A 489 5.27 -18.48 2.95
C LYS A 489 5.44 -17.10 3.63
N PRO A 490 5.85 -17.07 4.92
CA PRO A 490 6.02 -18.21 5.82
C PRO A 490 4.69 -18.71 6.37
N MET A 491 4.66 -19.95 6.87
CA MET A 491 3.46 -20.54 7.46
C MET A 491 3.05 -19.84 8.78
N ALA A 492 4.03 -19.41 9.59
CA ALA A 492 3.81 -18.74 10.88
C ALA A 492 4.98 -17.80 11.22
N LEU A 493 4.73 -16.79 12.05
CA LEU A 493 5.74 -15.88 12.60
C LEU A 493 6.17 -16.27 14.02
N THR A 494 5.35 -17.03 14.75
CA THR A 494 5.65 -17.45 16.12
C THR A 494 5.41 -18.94 16.35
N SER A 495 6.03 -19.51 17.39
CA SER A 495 5.78 -20.90 17.80
C SER A 495 4.32 -21.14 18.19
N LYS A 496 3.65 -20.15 18.80
CA LYS A 496 2.23 -20.24 19.16
C LYS A 496 1.33 -20.33 17.92
N GLU A 497 1.63 -19.52 16.90
CA GLU A 497 0.94 -19.58 15.61
C GLU A 497 1.18 -20.91 14.90
N LEU A 498 2.43 -21.39 14.87
CA LEU A 498 2.77 -22.67 14.27
C LEU A 498 2.03 -23.84 14.96
N LYS A 499 1.99 -23.84 16.29
CA LYS A 499 1.24 -24.82 17.08
C LYS A 499 -0.22 -24.88 16.68
N ARG A 500 -0.86 -23.72 16.55
CA ARG A 500 -2.26 -23.63 16.13
C ARG A 500 -2.50 -24.28 14.76
N VAL A 501 -1.62 -24.03 13.79
CA VAL A 501 -1.73 -24.63 12.45
C VAL A 501 -1.59 -26.16 12.51
N ILE A 502 -0.66 -26.67 13.34
CA ILE A 502 -0.46 -28.11 13.54
C ILE A 502 -1.70 -28.76 14.18
N GLU A 503 -2.26 -28.14 15.22
CA GLU A 503 -3.47 -28.62 15.89
C GLU A 503 -4.66 -28.66 14.92
N ALA A 504 -4.85 -27.60 14.12
CA ALA A 504 -5.91 -27.55 13.12
C ALA A 504 -5.71 -28.59 12.00
N TYR A 505 -4.48 -28.78 11.53
CA TYR A 505 -4.17 -29.79 10.52
C TYR A 505 -4.42 -31.21 11.03
N ASN A 506 -3.97 -31.54 12.25
CA ASN A 506 -4.16 -32.86 12.83
C ASN A 506 -5.64 -33.17 13.16
N SER A 507 -6.48 -32.14 13.26
CA SER A 507 -7.91 -32.26 13.59
C SER A 507 -8.82 -32.16 12.35
N SER A 508 -8.24 -32.03 11.15
CA SER A 508 -8.95 -31.83 9.89
C SER A 508 -8.57 -32.90 8.87
N ASP A 509 -9.50 -33.25 7.98
CA ASP A 509 -9.19 -34.06 6.79
C ASP A 509 -8.68 -33.21 5.62
N GLY A 510 -8.64 -31.88 5.80
CA GLY A 510 -8.17 -30.91 4.80
C GLY A 510 -6.66 -30.99 4.56
N LYS A 511 -6.25 -30.78 3.31
CA LYS A 511 -4.84 -30.80 2.92
C LYS A 511 -4.24 -29.40 2.98
N ILE A 512 -2.95 -29.29 3.28
CA ILE A 512 -2.24 -28.00 3.28
C ILE A 512 -0.96 -28.05 2.44
N MET A 513 -0.76 -27.04 1.57
CA MET A 513 0.50 -26.76 0.89
C MET A 513 0.98 -25.37 1.25
N VAL A 514 2.24 -25.27 1.71
CA VAL A 514 2.93 -23.99 1.88
C VAL A 514 3.67 -23.64 0.59
N GLY A 515 3.62 -22.36 0.18
CA GLY A 515 4.16 -21.81 -1.07
C GLY A 515 5.69 -21.81 -1.20
N PHE A 516 6.33 -22.95 -0.95
CA PHE A 516 7.75 -23.17 -1.16
C PHE A 516 8.04 -23.61 -2.60
N ASN A 517 7.77 -22.71 -3.54
CA ASN A 517 7.80 -22.99 -4.98
C ASN A 517 9.09 -23.61 -5.54
N ARG A 518 10.26 -23.35 -4.92
CA ARG A 518 11.58 -23.69 -5.48
C ARG A 518 11.80 -25.19 -5.69
N ARG A 519 11.30 -26.03 -4.78
CA ARG A 519 11.37 -27.50 -4.91
C ARG A 519 10.64 -28.02 -6.16
N PHE A 520 9.62 -27.29 -6.62
CA PHE A 520 8.83 -27.62 -7.80
C PHE A 520 9.38 -27.01 -9.10
N SER A 521 10.52 -26.31 -9.05
CA SER A 521 11.14 -25.83 -10.28
C SER A 521 11.63 -27.00 -11.14
N PRO A 522 11.46 -26.95 -12.48
CA PRO A 522 11.92 -28.03 -13.36
C PRO A 522 13.40 -28.36 -13.19
N LEU A 523 14.23 -27.35 -12.90
CA LEU A 523 15.68 -27.53 -12.71
C LEU A 523 16.00 -28.16 -11.35
N CYS A 524 15.28 -27.82 -10.26
CA CYS A 524 15.45 -28.50 -8.97
C CYS A 524 15.00 -29.95 -9.03
N MET A 525 13.84 -30.23 -9.63
CA MET A 525 13.36 -31.60 -9.84
C MET A 525 14.38 -32.43 -10.64
N LYS A 526 14.93 -31.85 -11.73
CA LYS A 526 15.94 -32.55 -12.53
C LYS A 526 17.27 -32.77 -11.80
N ALA A 527 17.71 -31.79 -11.02
CA ALA A 527 18.90 -31.91 -10.19
C ALA A 527 18.73 -33.03 -9.15
N LYS A 528 17.57 -33.07 -8.48
CA LYS A 528 17.25 -34.10 -7.48
C LYS A 528 17.22 -35.50 -8.10
N GLU A 529 16.53 -35.66 -9.24
CA GLU A 529 16.49 -36.92 -9.99
C GLU A 529 17.90 -37.40 -10.38
N THR A 530 18.80 -36.48 -10.74
CA THR A 530 20.13 -36.86 -11.25
C THR A 530 21.14 -37.18 -10.15
N ILE A 531 21.12 -36.42 -9.05
CA ILE A 531 22.06 -36.60 -7.93
C ILE A 531 21.57 -37.68 -6.96
N GLY A 532 20.26 -37.71 -6.65
CA GLY A 532 19.70 -38.53 -5.59
C GLY A 532 20.24 -38.17 -4.19
N CYS A 533 19.82 -38.90 -3.16
CA CYS A 533 20.29 -38.70 -1.78
C CYS A 533 20.66 -40.03 -1.10
N LYS A 534 21.33 -40.94 -1.82
CA LYS A 534 21.75 -42.23 -1.26
C LYS A 534 22.86 -42.09 -0.21
N GLU A 535 23.75 -41.12 -0.41
CA GLU A 535 24.79 -40.70 0.54
C GLU A 535 24.53 -39.26 1.02
N PRO A 536 25.11 -38.85 2.16
CA PRO A 536 25.02 -37.48 2.66
C PRO A 536 25.41 -36.45 1.60
N LEU A 537 24.63 -35.37 1.51
CA LEU A 537 24.87 -34.27 0.57
C LEU A 537 25.52 -33.08 1.27
N ALA A 538 26.31 -32.32 0.52
CA ALA A 538 26.73 -30.98 0.92
C ALA A 538 26.10 -29.94 -0.01
N LEU A 539 25.44 -28.93 0.57
CA LEU A 539 24.77 -27.87 -0.18
C LEU A 539 25.38 -26.51 0.11
N ASN A 540 25.51 -25.69 -0.92
CA ASN A 540 25.85 -24.27 -0.81
C ASN A 540 24.82 -23.43 -1.56
N ILE A 541 24.10 -22.59 -0.85
CA ILE A 541 23.01 -21.75 -1.36
C ILE A 541 23.37 -20.30 -1.16
N ARG A 542 23.42 -19.52 -2.25
CA ARG A 542 23.70 -18.08 -2.20
C ARG A 542 22.53 -17.29 -2.73
N VAL A 543 22.15 -16.25 -1.98
CA VAL A 543 21.04 -15.36 -2.29
C VAL A 543 21.49 -13.91 -2.17
N ASN A 544 21.52 -13.21 -3.31
CA ASN A 544 21.74 -11.77 -3.41
C ASN A 544 20.38 -11.07 -3.54
N ALA A 545 19.69 -10.88 -2.43
CA ALA A 545 18.29 -10.45 -2.37
C ALA A 545 18.10 -8.95 -2.64
N GLY A 546 19.17 -8.17 -2.55
CA GLY A 546 19.16 -6.70 -2.65
C GLY A 546 18.46 -6.00 -1.49
N LYS A 547 18.72 -4.70 -1.33
CA LYS A 547 18.18 -3.88 -0.23
C LYS A 547 16.69 -3.60 -0.40
N LEU A 548 15.92 -3.68 0.69
CA LEU A 548 14.54 -3.20 0.79
C LEU A 548 14.52 -1.76 1.35
N PRO A 549 13.46 -0.97 1.05
CA PRO A 549 13.22 0.29 1.74
C PRO A 549 13.12 0.10 3.25
N SER A 550 13.65 1.04 4.04
CA SER A 550 13.68 0.95 5.51
C SER A 550 12.29 0.96 6.15
N ASP A 551 11.28 1.48 5.44
CA ASP A 551 9.87 1.54 5.82
C ASP A 551 9.05 0.33 5.33
N SER A 552 9.72 -0.70 4.80
CA SER A 552 9.06 -1.93 4.35
C SER A 552 8.38 -2.66 5.51
N TRP A 553 7.12 -3.06 5.32
CA TRP A 553 6.36 -3.89 6.27
C TRP A 553 7.06 -5.20 6.66
N VAL A 554 7.98 -5.70 5.81
CA VAL A 554 8.77 -6.92 6.10
C VAL A 554 9.60 -6.74 7.38
N TYR A 555 10.04 -5.52 7.69
CA TYR A 555 10.81 -5.21 8.89
C TYR A 555 9.95 -4.97 10.13
N ASP A 556 8.62 -4.88 10.00
CA ASP A 556 7.74 -4.83 11.16
C ASP A 556 7.70 -6.24 11.79
N PRO A 557 8.17 -6.42 13.05
CA PRO A 557 8.23 -7.75 13.67
C PRO A 557 6.85 -8.39 13.83
N ALA A 558 5.79 -7.59 13.97
CA ALA A 558 4.43 -8.07 14.16
C ALA A 558 3.70 -8.40 12.85
N GLU A 559 4.17 -7.88 11.71
CA GLU A 559 3.51 -8.04 10.41
C GLU A 559 4.34 -8.86 9.41
N GLY A 560 5.65 -8.57 9.34
CA GLY A 560 6.58 -9.17 8.40
C GLY A 560 7.49 -10.24 8.99
N GLY A 561 7.92 -10.05 10.24
CA GLY A 561 8.81 -10.98 10.94
C GLY A 561 10.23 -11.10 10.37
N GLY A 562 10.66 -10.15 9.52
CA GLY A 562 11.99 -10.12 8.94
C GLY A 562 12.20 -11.05 7.74
N ARG A 563 13.38 -10.96 7.11
CA ARG A 563 13.71 -11.73 5.90
C ARG A 563 14.10 -13.17 6.20
N ILE A 564 14.46 -13.49 7.44
CA ILE A 564 14.75 -14.88 7.82
C ILE A 564 13.47 -15.72 7.78
N LEU A 565 12.42 -15.27 8.47
CA LEU A 565 11.11 -15.92 8.41
C LEU A 565 10.51 -15.77 7.02
N GLY A 566 10.61 -14.58 6.42
CA GLY A 566 9.93 -14.26 5.16
C GLY A 566 10.58 -14.78 3.88
N GLU A 567 11.90 -14.94 3.79
CA GLU A 567 12.59 -15.32 2.54
C GLU A 567 13.62 -16.45 2.73
N VAL A 568 14.39 -16.48 3.82
CA VAL A 568 15.37 -17.56 4.07
C VAL A 568 14.69 -18.92 4.21
N CYS A 569 13.44 -18.94 4.70
CA CYS A 569 12.59 -20.14 4.77
C CYS A 569 12.52 -20.94 3.45
N HIS A 570 12.56 -20.27 2.29
CA HIS A 570 12.58 -20.94 0.99
C HIS A 570 13.81 -21.82 0.78
N PHE A 571 14.95 -21.43 1.34
CA PHE A 571 16.22 -22.11 1.14
C PHE A 571 16.46 -23.17 2.21
N VAL A 572 15.90 -22.99 3.41
CA VAL A 572 15.76 -24.06 4.40
C VAL A 572 14.89 -25.19 3.83
N ASP A 573 13.71 -24.85 3.28
CA ASP A 573 12.83 -25.80 2.62
C ASP A 573 13.55 -26.54 1.48
N LEU A 574 14.26 -25.80 0.63
CA LEU A 574 15.00 -26.37 -0.49
C LEU A 574 16.10 -27.33 -0.03
N ALA A 575 16.77 -27.02 1.08
CA ALA A 575 17.78 -27.91 1.65
C ALA A 575 17.14 -29.21 2.16
N ILE A 576 16.03 -29.14 2.90
CA ILE A 576 15.25 -30.31 3.34
C ILE A 576 14.81 -31.15 2.13
N TYR A 577 14.32 -30.50 1.06
CA TYR A 577 13.89 -31.18 -0.15
C TYR A 577 15.01 -32.00 -0.81
N PHE A 578 16.23 -31.48 -0.90
CA PHE A 578 17.35 -32.20 -1.52
C PHE A 578 17.93 -33.28 -0.62
N THR A 579 18.03 -33.02 0.69
CA THR A 579 18.63 -33.96 1.65
C THR A 579 17.66 -35.05 2.09
N GLU A 580 16.35 -34.91 1.82
CA GLU A 580 15.30 -35.85 2.25
C GLU A 580 15.39 -36.18 3.75
N SER A 581 15.86 -35.23 4.55
CA SER A 581 16.18 -35.43 5.96
C SER A 581 15.74 -34.24 6.79
N SER A 582 15.41 -34.52 8.05
CA SER A 582 15.10 -33.51 9.05
C SER A 582 16.36 -32.74 9.45
N PRO A 583 16.28 -31.41 9.63
CA PRO A 583 17.35 -30.61 10.23
C PRO A 583 17.62 -31.01 11.69
N LYS A 584 18.88 -31.05 12.09
CA LYS A 584 19.35 -31.48 13.42
C LYS A 584 19.91 -30.32 14.26
N TYR A 585 20.85 -29.55 13.70
CA TYR A 585 21.41 -28.36 14.32
C TYR A 585 21.49 -27.21 13.32
N VAL A 586 21.34 -25.99 13.81
CA VAL A 586 21.60 -24.77 13.04
C VAL A 586 22.55 -23.83 13.78
N TYR A 587 23.47 -23.22 13.05
CA TYR A 587 24.30 -22.11 13.53
C TYR A 587 24.20 -20.95 12.54
N ALA A 588 23.98 -19.74 13.03
CA ALA A 588 23.84 -18.55 12.20
C ALA A 588 24.71 -17.39 12.69
N GLN A 589 25.22 -16.62 11.74
CA GLN A 589 25.98 -15.40 12.01
C GLN A 589 25.57 -14.32 11.01
N ALA A 590 25.39 -13.09 11.48
CA ALA A 590 25.08 -11.95 10.64
C ALA A 590 26.27 -10.99 10.52
N ILE A 591 26.23 -10.11 9.51
CA ILE A 591 27.14 -8.96 9.45
C ILE A 591 26.81 -8.03 10.62
N ASP A 592 27.80 -7.76 11.48
CA ASP A 592 27.69 -6.83 12.59
C ASP A 592 28.19 -5.44 12.17
N ALA A 593 27.27 -4.57 11.74
CA ALA A 593 27.57 -3.17 11.48
C ALA A 593 26.34 -2.25 11.65
N PRO A 594 26.51 -0.96 12.03
CA PRO A 594 25.40 -0.06 12.40
C PRO A 594 24.31 0.18 11.34
N HIS A 595 24.59 -0.12 10.07
CA HIS A 595 23.69 0.15 8.95
C HIS A 595 23.07 -1.11 8.34
N TYR A 596 23.34 -2.29 8.90
CA TYR A 596 22.77 -3.56 8.44
C TYR A 596 21.86 -4.15 9.51
N SER A 597 20.67 -4.59 9.08
CA SER A 597 19.85 -5.46 9.91
C SER A 597 20.49 -6.85 9.96
N ALA A 598 20.54 -7.46 11.15
CA ALA A 598 21.01 -8.83 11.33
C ALA A 598 20.16 -9.84 10.53
N ASP A 599 18.92 -9.49 10.20
CA ASP A 599 18.00 -10.30 9.39
C ASP A 599 18.28 -10.26 7.88
N ASP A 600 19.12 -9.33 7.42
CA ASP A 600 19.29 -9.03 6.00
C ASP A 600 20.58 -9.58 5.38
N ASN A 601 21.57 -9.89 6.21
CA ASN A 601 22.88 -10.35 5.78
C ASN A 601 23.37 -11.44 6.74
N VAL A 602 22.99 -12.67 6.46
CA VAL A 602 23.18 -13.83 7.33
C VAL A 602 23.83 -14.99 6.60
N LEU A 603 24.77 -15.64 7.28
CA LEU A 603 25.28 -16.96 6.95
C LEU A 603 24.65 -17.98 7.91
N VAL A 604 24.03 -19.01 7.35
CA VAL A 604 23.37 -20.09 8.11
C VAL A 604 24.00 -21.42 7.74
N ASN A 605 24.38 -22.22 8.72
CA ASN A 605 24.82 -23.60 8.53
C ASN A 605 23.83 -24.56 9.20
N ILE A 606 23.40 -25.58 8.47
CA ILE A 606 22.43 -26.59 8.93
C ILE A 606 23.07 -27.97 8.79
N SER A 607 22.98 -28.78 9.83
CA SER A 607 23.28 -30.22 9.76
C SER A 607 21.99 -31.02 9.80
N PHE A 608 21.96 -32.17 9.12
CA PHE A 608 20.77 -33.01 8.98
C PHE A 608 20.98 -34.37 9.64
N GLU A 609 19.88 -35.04 10.01
CA GLU A 609 19.94 -36.36 10.65
C GLU A 609 20.64 -37.44 9.81
N ASN A 610 20.52 -37.38 8.48
CA ASN A 610 21.23 -38.30 7.58
C ASN A 610 22.72 -37.96 7.38
N GLY A 611 23.26 -36.98 8.11
CA GLY A 611 24.66 -36.53 8.00
C GLY A 611 24.92 -35.49 6.91
N SER A 612 23.89 -35.10 6.13
CA SER A 612 24.03 -34.02 5.15
C SER A 612 24.28 -32.68 5.83
N ILE A 613 24.83 -31.73 5.08
CA ILE A 613 25.07 -30.35 5.52
C ILE A 613 24.62 -29.35 4.46
N ALA A 614 24.17 -28.17 4.91
CA ALA A 614 23.85 -27.06 4.03
C ALA A 614 24.39 -25.73 4.59
N SER A 615 24.93 -24.91 3.70
CA SER A 615 25.28 -23.52 3.99
C SER A 615 24.41 -22.58 3.15
N ILE A 616 23.79 -21.60 3.79
CA ILE A 616 22.94 -20.58 3.17
C ILE A 616 23.57 -19.21 3.45
N LEU A 617 24.10 -18.57 2.40
CA LEU A 617 24.52 -17.18 2.42
C LEU A 617 23.38 -16.31 1.85
N TYR A 618 22.72 -15.56 2.71
CA TYR A 618 21.66 -14.63 2.33
C TYR A 618 22.14 -13.20 2.59
N VAL A 619 22.19 -12.37 1.55
CA VAL A 619 22.69 -10.99 1.64
C VAL A 619 21.81 -10.00 0.87
N SER A 620 21.70 -8.78 1.40
CA SER A 620 20.96 -7.67 0.80
C SER A 620 21.86 -6.55 0.28
N ASN A 621 23.14 -6.59 0.63
CA ASN A 621 24.12 -5.55 0.32
C ASN A 621 24.85 -5.73 -1.03
N GLY A 622 24.58 -6.80 -1.77
CA GLY A 622 25.18 -7.04 -3.09
C GLY A 622 24.53 -6.24 -4.23
N ASP A 623 25.30 -6.02 -5.30
CA ASP A 623 24.81 -5.33 -6.50
C ASP A 623 23.79 -6.19 -7.27
N ARG A 624 22.67 -5.60 -7.68
CA ARG A 624 21.58 -6.28 -8.39
C ARG A 624 21.93 -6.72 -9.82
N ALA A 625 23.04 -6.23 -10.39
CA ALA A 625 23.57 -6.71 -11.66
C ALA A 625 24.11 -8.15 -11.57
N PHE A 626 24.43 -8.62 -10.36
CA PHE A 626 24.91 -9.97 -10.14
C PHE A 626 23.78 -10.99 -9.96
N SER A 627 24.04 -12.26 -10.29
CA SER A 627 23.04 -13.34 -10.26
C SER A 627 22.43 -13.51 -8.86
N ARG A 628 21.09 -13.48 -8.80
CA ARG A 628 20.30 -13.45 -7.56
C ARG A 628 20.45 -14.72 -6.73
N GLU A 629 20.16 -15.88 -7.29
CA GLU A 629 20.10 -17.14 -6.55
C GLU A 629 21.05 -18.15 -7.19
N ARG A 630 21.85 -18.87 -6.38
CA ARG A 630 22.70 -19.96 -6.84
C ARG A 630 22.64 -21.12 -5.85
N VAL A 631 22.44 -22.33 -6.33
CA VAL A 631 22.33 -23.55 -5.52
C VAL A 631 23.33 -24.56 -6.04
N GLU A 632 24.24 -25.00 -5.19
CA GLU A 632 25.26 -26.01 -5.48
C GLU A 632 25.06 -27.21 -4.58
N ILE A 633 25.06 -28.40 -5.16
CA ILE A 633 24.73 -29.66 -4.47
C ILE A 633 25.82 -30.66 -4.83
N PHE A 634 26.45 -31.25 -3.82
CA PHE A 634 27.56 -32.19 -3.94
C PHE A 634 27.20 -33.51 -3.25
N GLY A 635 27.47 -34.64 -3.89
CA GLY A 635 27.29 -35.98 -3.32
C GLY A 635 27.03 -37.03 -4.40
N ASN A 636 27.11 -38.32 -4.05
CA ASN A 636 26.88 -39.45 -4.97
C ASN A 636 27.72 -39.39 -6.27
N ASN A 637 29.00 -39.03 -6.16
CA ASN A 637 29.90 -38.79 -7.31
C ASN A 637 29.34 -37.79 -8.35
N ALA A 638 28.49 -36.86 -7.91
CA ALA A 638 27.84 -35.87 -8.76
C ALA A 638 27.87 -34.48 -8.13
N VAL A 639 27.79 -33.47 -9.00
CA VAL A 639 27.62 -32.07 -8.63
C VAL A 639 26.54 -31.46 -9.49
N ALA A 640 25.57 -30.77 -8.90
CA ALA A 640 24.63 -29.92 -9.63
C ALA A 640 24.76 -28.47 -9.21
N VAL A 641 24.70 -27.57 -10.19
CA VAL A 641 24.72 -26.12 -9.99
C VAL A 641 23.52 -25.52 -10.71
N ILE A 642 22.59 -24.97 -9.94
CA ILE A 642 21.47 -24.18 -10.45
C ILE A 642 21.83 -22.70 -10.31
N ASP A 643 21.78 -21.97 -11.42
CA ASP A 643 22.03 -20.52 -11.43
C ASP A 643 20.76 -19.77 -11.84
N ASN A 644 20.21 -19.05 -10.86
CA ASN A 644 19.00 -18.23 -10.87
C ASN A 644 17.80 -18.89 -11.56
N PHE A 645 17.68 -20.22 -11.46
CA PHE A 645 16.67 -21.02 -12.15
C PHE A 645 16.61 -20.79 -13.67
N LYS A 646 17.67 -20.24 -14.26
CA LYS A 646 17.87 -20.06 -15.71
C LYS A 646 18.69 -21.19 -16.30
N SER A 647 19.57 -21.80 -15.51
CA SER A 647 20.39 -22.91 -15.97
C SER A 647 20.71 -23.91 -14.87
N LEU A 648 20.93 -25.15 -15.30
CA LEU A 648 21.41 -26.25 -14.49
C LEU A 648 22.66 -26.81 -15.16
N VAL A 649 23.73 -26.98 -14.39
CA VAL A 649 24.94 -27.70 -14.78
C VAL A 649 25.04 -28.91 -13.89
N VAL A 650 25.16 -30.11 -14.48
CA VAL A 650 25.41 -31.35 -13.74
C VAL A 650 26.72 -31.95 -14.21
N SER A 651 27.59 -32.28 -13.27
CA SER A 651 28.80 -33.09 -13.49
C SER A 651 28.60 -34.43 -12.78
N LYS A 652 28.72 -35.55 -13.49
CA LYS A 652 28.57 -36.90 -12.93
C LYS A 652 29.42 -37.88 -13.76
N ASP A 653 30.15 -38.76 -13.08
CA ASP A 653 31.00 -39.79 -13.72
C ASP A 653 31.95 -39.22 -14.80
N GLY A 654 32.60 -38.09 -14.48
CA GLY A 654 33.51 -37.38 -15.40
C GLY A 654 32.84 -36.64 -16.57
N LYS A 655 31.52 -36.72 -16.71
CA LYS A 655 30.77 -36.04 -17.80
C LYS A 655 30.03 -34.82 -17.28
N LYS A 656 30.03 -33.75 -18.07
CA LYS A 656 29.32 -32.49 -17.75
C LYS A 656 28.17 -32.26 -18.72
N LYS A 657 26.98 -32.00 -18.20
CA LYS A 657 25.77 -31.63 -18.96
C LYS A 657 25.29 -30.25 -18.51
N LYS A 658 24.86 -29.42 -19.47
CA LYS A 658 24.30 -28.10 -19.21
C LYS A 658 22.92 -27.99 -19.83
N MET A 659 21.98 -27.50 -19.04
CA MET A 659 20.61 -27.22 -19.44
C MET A 659 20.35 -25.74 -19.21
N LYS A 660 19.66 -25.09 -20.15
CA LYS A 660 19.24 -23.69 -20.05
C LYS A 660 17.75 -23.59 -20.28
N ASN A 661 17.09 -22.75 -19.49
CA ASN A 661 15.74 -22.30 -19.77
C ASN A 661 15.82 -21.00 -20.58
N TRP A 662 15.48 -21.09 -21.87
CA TRP A 662 15.54 -19.95 -22.80
C TRP A 662 14.37 -18.97 -22.61
N PHE A 663 13.29 -19.39 -21.95
CA PHE A 663 12.07 -18.60 -21.77
C PHE A 663 12.07 -17.73 -20.50
N GLY A 664 13.17 -17.75 -19.72
CA GLY A 664 13.35 -16.91 -18.54
C GLY A 664 13.61 -17.71 -17.26
N VAL A 665 13.33 -17.06 -16.13
CA VAL A 665 13.47 -17.65 -14.79
C VAL A 665 12.21 -18.46 -14.47
N ASP A 666 12.36 -19.76 -14.20
CA ASP A 666 11.25 -20.59 -13.73
C ASP A 666 11.54 -21.14 -12.33
N ARG A 667 10.97 -20.48 -11.32
CA ARG A 667 11.15 -20.86 -9.91
C ARG A 667 10.15 -21.94 -9.45
N GLY A 668 9.31 -22.49 -10.33
CA GLY A 668 8.42 -23.60 -9.99
C GLY A 668 6.99 -23.24 -9.58
N HIS A 669 6.58 -21.96 -9.57
CA HIS A 669 5.22 -21.57 -9.18
C HIS A 669 4.13 -22.27 -10.01
N LYS A 670 4.36 -22.45 -11.32
CA LYS A 670 3.39 -23.13 -12.18
C LYS A 670 3.22 -24.59 -11.76
N SER A 671 4.33 -25.31 -11.66
CA SER A 671 4.37 -26.72 -11.26
C SER A 671 3.77 -26.93 -9.88
N GLU A 672 4.06 -26.03 -8.93
CA GLU A 672 3.53 -26.05 -7.57
C GLU A 672 1.99 -26.04 -7.57
N PHE A 673 1.36 -25.07 -8.23
CA PHE A 673 -0.11 -25.03 -8.32
C PHE A 673 -0.69 -26.22 -9.10
N GLU A 674 -0.05 -26.66 -10.20
CA GLU A 674 -0.51 -27.82 -10.95
C GLU A 674 -0.48 -29.11 -10.10
N ILE A 675 0.57 -29.30 -9.29
CA ILE A 675 0.69 -30.42 -8.35
C ILE A 675 -0.36 -30.32 -7.25
N PHE A 676 -0.54 -29.14 -6.65
CA PHE A 676 -1.53 -28.93 -5.61
C PHE A 676 -2.94 -29.28 -6.07
N PHE A 677 -3.41 -28.66 -7.16
CA PHE A 677 -4.77 -28.89 -7.67
C PHE A 677 -4.98 -30.29 -8.24
N SER A 678 -3.95 -30.91 -8.82
CA SER A 678 -4.08 -32.31 -9.29
C SER A 678 -4.13 -33.31 -8.13
N SER A 679 -3.45 -33.04 -7.02
CA SER A 679 -3.51 -33.88 -5.80
C SER A 679 -4.90 -33.82 -5.17
N ILE A 680 -5.46 -32.62 -5.03
CA ILE A 680 -6.83 -32.40 -4.54
C ILE A 680 -7.82 -33.12 -5.44
N LYS A 681 -7.78 -32.86 -6.76
CA LYS A 681 -8.72 -33.46 -7.72
C LYS A 681 -8.67 -34.98 -7.72
N GLY A 682 -7.48 -35.55 -7.59
CA GLY A 682 -7.28 -37.00 -7.58
C GLY A 682 -7.62 -37.67 -6.25
N GLY A 683 -7.98 -36.91 -5.21
CA GLY A 683 -8.13 -37.42 -3.85
C GLY A 683 -6.81 -37.92 -3.24
N LYS A 684 -5.66 -37.59 -3.84
CA LYS A 684 -4.33 -38.06 -3.42
C LYS A 684 -3.70 -37.09 -2.44
N ASP A 685 -2.79 -37.58 -1.61
CA ASP A 685 -1.97 -36.73 -0.76
C ASP A 685 -1.09 -35.79 -1.59
N ILE A 686 -0.85 -34.61 -1.03
CA ILE A 686 0.13 -33.69 -1.57
C ILE A 686 1.51 -34.38 -1.50
N PRO A 687 2.34 -34.32 -2.56
CA PRO A 687 3.64 -35.01 -2.59
C PRO A 687 4.72 -34.27 -1.78
N VAL A 688 4.34 -33.74 -0.62
CA VAL A 688 5.19 -33.13 0.40
C VAL A 688 4.58 -33.48 1.76
N LYS A 689 5.40 -34.00 2.66
CA LYS A 689 4.98 -34.31 4.03
C LYS A 689 4.79 -33.01 4.82
N PHE A 690 3.70 -32.88 5.57
CA PHE A 690 3.41 -31.67 6.36
C PHE A 690 4.54 -31.36 7.36
N GLU A 691 5.18 -32.39 7.91
CA GLU A 691 6.29 -32.27 8.84
C GLU A 691 7.49 -31.52 8.25
N GLU A 692 7.70 -31.55 6.92
CA GLU A 692 8.75 -30.76 6.28
C GLU A 692 8.50 -29.25 6.39
N TYR A 693 7.23 -28.82 6.31
CA TYR A 693 6.85 -27.42 6.49
C TYR A 693 7.00 -26.98 7.95
N VAL A 694 6.68 -27.87 8.89
CA VAL A 694 6.91 -27.67 10.31
C VAL A 694 8.41 -27.52 10.59
N HIS A 695 9.23 -28.46 10.12
CA HIS A 695 10.70 -28.40 10.27
C HIS A 695 11.30 -27.15 9.64
N THR A 696 10.82 -26.73 8.47
CA THR A 696 11.26 -25.49 7.84
C THR A 696 11.00 -24.29 8.76
N THR A 697 9.78 -24.18 9.30
CA THR A 697 9.36 -23.05 10.13
C THR A 697 10.09 -23.04 11.50
N ILE A 698 10.26 -24.20 12.12
CA ILE A 698 11.03 -24.30 13.37
C ILE A 698 12.48 -23.90 13.13
N THR A 699 13.08 -24.40 12.05
CA THR A 699 14.48 -24.10 11.73
C THR A 699 14.68 -22.59 11.58
N THR A 700 13.76 -21.86 10.95
CA THR A 700 13.86 -20.39 10.87
C THR A 700 13.73 -19.68 12.22
N PHE A 701 12.89 -20.18 13.14
CA PHE A 701 12.88 -19.70 14.53
C PHE A 701 14.21 -19.98 15.24
N LYS A 702 14.80 -21.16 15.04
CA LYS A 702 16.09 -21.53 15.65
C LYS A 702 17.27 -20.77 15.02
N ILE A 703 17.18 -20.33 13.76
CA ILE A 703 18.14 -19.40 13.14
C ILE A 703 18.16 -18.08 13.90
N LEU A 704 16.99 -17.47 14.14
CA LEU A 704 16.89 -16.23 14.93
C LEU A 704 17.43 -16.43 16.36
N LYS A 705 17.12 -17.57 16.98
CA LYS A 705 17.67 -17.92 18.30
C LYS A 705 19.19 -18.03 18.28
N SER A 706 19.76 -18.68 17.27
CA SER A 706 21.21 -18.83 17.10
C SER A 706 21.91 -17.48 16.93
N LEU A 707 21.33 -16.57 16.13
CA LEU A 707 21.85 -15.20 15.98
C LEU A 707 21.89 -14.44 17.31
N LYS A 708 20.86 -14.62 18.14
CA LYS A 708 20.77 -13.97 19.45
C LYS A 708 21.75 -14.57 20.47
N GLU A 709 21.94 -15.89 20.46
CA GLU A 709 22.74 -16.61 21.46
C GLU A 709 24.21 -16.80 21.05
N GLY A 710 24.54 -16.63 19.76
CA GLY A 710 25.91 -16.80 19.25
C GLY A 710 26.42 -18.24 19.29
N GLN A 711 25.54 -19.24 19.34
CA GLN A 711 25.90 -20.65 19.47
C GLN A 711 25.04 -21.56 18.57
N PRO A 712 25.50 -22.79 18.25
CA PRO A 712 24.68 -23.78 17.56
C PRO A 712 23.44 -24.16 18.38
N ILE A 713 22.29 -24.22 17.71
CA ILE A 713 20.99 -24.53 18.32
C ILE A 713 20.49 -25.86 17.77
N LYS A 714 20.10 -26.77 18.67
CA LYS A 714 19.43 -28.02 18.31
C LYS A 714 18.01 -27.73 17.82
N ILE A 715 17.59 -28.43 16.77
CA ILE A 715 16.28 -28.28 16.17
C ILE A 715 15.39 -29.38 16.76
N GLU A 716 14.58 -28.99 17.75
CA GLU A 716 13.60 -29.87 18.40
C GLU A 716 12.20 -29.36 18.09
N VAL A 717 11.28 -30.30 17.84
CA VAL A 717 9.86 -30.04 17.66
C VAL A 717 9.21 -29.97 19.05
N ASP A 718 9.51 -28.90 19.79
CA ASP A 718 8.87 -28.60 21.08
C ASP A 718 7.55 -27.87 20.82
N ILE A 719 6.55 -28.56 20.25
CA ILE A 719 5.28 -27.95 19.86
C ILE A 719 4.09 -28.72 20.40
#